data_AF-A0A151IWW1-F1
#
_entry.id   AF-A0A151IWW1-F1
#
_cell.length_a   1.000
_cell.length_b   1.000
_cell.length_c   1.000
_cell.angle_alpha   90.00
_cell.angle_beta   90.00
_cell.angle_gamma   90.00
#
_symmetry.space_group_name_H-M   'P 1'
#
loop_
_entity.id
_entity.type
_entity.pdbx_description
1 polymer ?
#
loop_
_entity_poly.entity_id
_entity_poly.type
_entity_poly.pdbx_seq_one_letter_code
_entity_poly.pdbx_strand_id
1 'polypeptide(L)'
;VPVLRQGRFSRVLPNSPESETPVSIPRPASTGLETSDSSPRRRRRRRGRREGSQLVPVTAGQSERPSALPFERFAVLPKRRGRLGLSLTTGEASVRPEVPGEDATRRDATGCLRAAQRASADAEPDRQLRTRVSTSVDQCRPAHTLIARTGWLAGRCLATQAAVKVKEDKPRENAATKESQSFTMNLFRGQLQLNQVCPFPEPMTQDQTETIRMLIDPVEKFYEEVNDPVKNDQNAYVDEKTAAVLWDMGAFSLQVPTEFGGLGLTNTQYTRIVEICGYHDLGIGITLGAHQSIGFKGILLYGTPEQKAKYLPQVSNGKFAAFCLTEPTSGSDANSIRSRAIKSADGSHYVLNGSKIWISNGGIAEIMTVFAQTPITDPKTGETKDKITAFIVERGFGGVTSGPPEKKMGIKCSNTAALFFEDVKIPAENVLGKEGEGFKVAMNILNNGRFGMSACLSGTMRYCINKAVNHATQRLQFGRTLDNYGTIQEKLGRMSILHYVTQSLAYMISGNMDCGSQDYHLEAAISKCFGSDSAWWVCNEAIQILGGMGFMSETGLERVMRDLRIFPIFEGTNDILRLFVALTGIQYAGSHLKELQKAFKNPSANLGLIVEEATKRATRAIGLKSPPTFGNLVHPKLAESAALCSRSVENFGQVIESSLIKYGRGIVDEQFILNRIAQAAFDTYTMAVVLSRATTSLNKNLPSAEHELLMAQTWCMEASNRAANNLQQVSSAKQLDIFSNLSKISKNVCDVGGCVQLNPMGF
;
A
#
# COMPACT_ATOMS: atom_id res chain seq x y z
N VAL A 1 23.50 -42.69 -8.80
CA VAL A 1 24.52 -43.17 -9.76
C VAL A 1 24.43 -42.31 -11.02
N PRO A 2 25.37 -41.39 -11.26
CA PRO A 2 25.40 -40.55 -12.47
C PRO A 2 26.44 -41.04 -13.48
N VAL A 3 26.20 -40.78 -14.78
CA VAL A 3 27.19 -40.93 -15.85
C VAL A 3 27.39 -39.56 -16.53
N LEU A 4 28.64 -39.17 -16.71
CA LEU A 4 29.06 -37.90 -17.30
C LEU A 4 29.02 -37.91 -18.83
N ARG A 5 28.86 -36.73 -19.44
CA ARG A 5 29.62 -36.32 -20.64
C ARG A 5 29.93 -34.82 -20.57
N GLN A 6 31.01 -34.40 -21.23
CA GLN A 6 31.67 -33.11 -21.06
C GLN A 6 31.88 -32.37 -22.40
N GLY A 7 32.05 -31.04 -22.31
CA GLY A 7 33.04 -30.31 -23.14
C GLY A 7 32.55 -28.98 -23.74
N ARG A 8 33.40 -27.98 -23.97
CA ARG A 8 34.82 -27.79 -23.55
C ARG A 8 35.28 -26.34 -23.87
N PHE A 9 36.53 -26.01 -23.51
CA PHE A 9 37.33 -24.81 -23.86
C PHE A 9 37.04 -23.49 -23.08
N SER A 10 38.04 -22.67 -22.71
CA SER A 10 39.48 -22.95 -22.40
C SER A 10 40.13 -21.77 -21.65
N ARG A 11 41.21 -22.01 -20.90
CA ARG A 11 42.14 -20.99 -20.38
C ARG A 11 43.57 -21.32 -20.82
N VAL A 12 44.40 -20.29 -21.03
CA VAL A 12 45.85 -20.40 -21.27
C VAL A 12 46.58 -19.32 -20.47
N LEU A 13 47.74 -19.67 -19.91
CA LEU A 13 48.73 -18.80 -19.27
C LEU A 13 50.14 -19.24 -19.71
N PRO A 14 51.13 -18.33 -19.74
CA PRO A 14 52.54 -18.66 -19.58
C PRO A 14 53.18 -17.94 -18.36
N ASN A 15 54.34 -18.41 -17.89
CA ASN A 15 54.99 -18.00 -16.64
C ASN A 15 56.35 -17.30 -16.85
N SER A 16 56.66 -16.31 -15.99
CA SER A 16 57.99 -16.04 -15.36
C SER A 16 59.21 -15.63 -16.23
N PRO A 17 60.37 -15.16 -15.66
CA PRO A 17 60.68 -14.71 -14.28
C PRO A 17 61.41 -13.33 -14.14
N GLU A 18 61.56 -12.87 -12.88
CA GLU A 18 62.68 -12.11 -12.25
C GLU A 18 63.35 -10.83 -12.87
N SER A 19 63.36 -9.71 -12.13
CA SER A 19 64.56 -9.20 -11.38
C SER A 19 64.45 -7.78 -10.76
N GLU A 20 64.97 -7.66 -9.52
CA GLU A 20 65.67 -6.56 -8.79
C GLU A 20 65.27 -5.05 -8.72
N THR A 21 64.85 -4.65 -7.50
CA THR A 21 65.26 -3.44 -6.71
C THR A 21 64.61 -2.03 -6.87
N PRO A 22 64.64 -1.15 -5.82
CA PRO A 22 63.77 0.05 -5.71
C PRO A 22 64.49 1.41 -5.42
N VAL A 23 63.83 2.55 -5.68
CA VAL A 23 64.38 3.91 -5.42
C VAL A 23 63.34 4.93 -4.85
N SER A 24 63.61 5.38 -3.62
CA SER A 24 63.26 6.65 -2.92
C SER A 24 61.85 7.29 -2.90
N ILE A 25 61.50 7.81 -1.71
CA ILE A 25 60.42 8.79 -1.41
C ILE A 25 60.97 10.23 -1.52
N PRO A 26 60.12 11.29 -1.46
CA PRO A 26 60.14 12.09 -0.21
C PRO A 26 58.76 12.61 0.28
N ARG A 27 58.68 12.89 1.59
CA ARG A 27 57.64 13.71 2.24
C ARG A 27 58.22 15.07 2.65
N PRO A 28 57.36 16.10 2.79
CA PRO A 28 57.42 17.05 3.90
C PRO A 28 56.06 17.15 4.61
N ALA A 29 55.92 17.67 5.84
CA ALA A 29 56.86 17.82 6.96
C ALA A 29 56.01 17.97 8.25
N SER A 30 56.60 17.80 9.43
CA SER A 30 55.90 17.89 10.72
C SER A 30 56.65 18.77 11.72
N THR A 31 55.95 19.70 12.36
CA THR A 31 56.41 20.45 13.54
C THR A 31 55.65 19.95 14.77
N GLY A 32 56.37 19.63 15.85
CA GLY A 32 55.80 19.15 17.12
C GLY A 32 56.18 20.05 18.30
N LEU A 33 56.30 19.43 19.49
CA LEU A 33 56.53 20.04 20.82
C LEU A 33 55.27 20.77 21.37
N GLU A 34 54.90 20.68 22.65
CA GLU A 34 55.48 19.87 23.75
C GLU A 34 54.45 19.53 24.85
N THR A 35 54.84 18.68 25.80
CA THR A 35 54.01 18.19 26.92
C THR A 35 54.34 18.86 28.25
N SER A 36 53.35 19.12 29.10
CA SER A 36 53.52 19.05 30.56
C SER A 36 52.19 18.82 31.30
N ASP A 37 52.29 18.38 32.56
CA ASP A 37 51.21 17.79 33.38
C ASP A 37 50.81 18.72 34.56
N SER A 38 49.90 18.24 35.41
CA SER A 38 49.53 18.68 36.76
C SER A 38 48.30 19.61 36.93
N SER A 39 47.29 19.01 37.56
CA SER A 39 46.33 19.69 38.46
C SER A 39 46.94 19.75 39.89
N PRO A 40 46.29 20.28 40.96
CA PRO A 40 44.94 20.90 41.05
C PRO A 40 44.84 22.19 41.91
N ARG A 41 43.69 22.90 41.86
CA ARG A 41 42.83 23.16 43.06
C ARG A 41 41.58 24.03 42.83
N ARG A 42 40.43 23.46 43.20
CA ARG A 42 39.24 24.07 43.86
C ARG A 42 39.08 25.61 43.84
N ARG A 43 37.92 26.08 43.37
CA ARG A 43 36.94 26.74 44.26
C ARG A 43 35.49 26.60 43.77
N ARG A 44 34.54 26.53 44.71
CA ARG A 44 33.09 26.45 44.48
C ARG A 44 32.50 27.86 44.38
N ARG A 45 31.36 28.01 43.67
CA ARG A 45 30.10 28.51 44.28
C ARG A 45 28.88 28.11 43.44
N ARG A 46 27.71 28.00 44.09
CA ARG A 46 26.41 27.66 43.52
C ARG A 46 25.45 28.86 43.64
N ARG A 47 24.46 28.93 42.73
CA ARG A 47 23.09 29.47 42.89
C ARG A 47 22.86 30.61 43.91
N GLY A 48 22.68 31.83 43.42
CA GLY A 48 21.35 32.43 43.20
C GLY A 48 20.55 33.04 44.36
N ARG A 49 19.76 34.08 44.03
CA ARG A 49 18.53 34.52 44.73
C ARG A 49 17.60 35.28 43.77
N ARG A 50 16.36 35.53 44.20
CA ARG A 50 15.34 36.38 43.54
C ARG A 50 15.06 37.61 44.40
N GLU A 51 14.74 38.72 43.76
CA GLU A 51 13.77 39.80 44.10
C GLU A 51 13.72 40.66 42.79
N GLY A 52 12.66 41.37 42.37
CA GLY A 52 11.70 42.21 43.07
C GLY A 52 12.19 43.66 43.03
N SER A 53 11.50 44.68 42.50
CA SER A 53 10.20 44.78 41.78
C SER A 53 10.07 46.19 41.12
N GLN A 54 8.85 46.58 40.66
CA GLN A 54 8.40 47.96 40.29
C GLN A 54 8.51 48.47 38.83
N LEU A 55 7.65 49.48 38.58
CA LEU A 55 7.22 50.18 37.36
C LEU A 55 6.92 51.66 37.82
N VAL A 56 6.61 52.73 37.07
CA VAL A 56 6.40 53.10 35.64
C VAL A 56 6.32 54.66 35.62
N PRO A 57 6.33 55.43 34.50
CA PRO A 57 6.79 55.26 33.11
C PRO A 57 7.81 56.38 32.74
N VAL A 58 7.88 56.85 31.48
CA VAL A 58 7.86 58.30 31.06
C VAL A 58 7.70 58.40 29.53
N THR A 59 7.40 59.60 29.00
CA THR A 59 6.65 59.83 27.74
C THR A 59 7.43 60.36 26.52
N ALA A 60 6.94 59.94 25.35
CA ALA A 60 6.84 60.61 24.03
C ALA A 60 7.70 61.86 23.67
N GLY A 61 8.28 61.81 22.46
CA GLY A 61 8.65 62.95 21.60
C GLY A 61 8.10 62.74 20.17
N GLN A 62 7.99 63.79 19.36
CA GLN A 62 7.25 63.78 18.07
C GLN A 62 8.13 63.95 16.82
N SER A 63 7.54 63.63 15.66
CA SER A 63 7.88 64.04 14.27
C SER A 63 9.20 63.50 13.68
N GLU A 64 9.38 63.34 12.35
CA GLU A 64 8.59 63.75 11.16
C GLU A 64 8.31 62.58 10.17
N ARG A 65 7.63 62.87 9.03
CA ARG A 65 7.48 62.00 7.84
C ARG A 65 8.26 62.58 6.65
N PRO A 66 8.69 61.75 5.68
CA PRO A 66 8.03 61.75 4.35
C PRO A 66 7.64 60.32 3.91
N SER A 67 6.38 60.04 3.54
CA SER A 67 5.75 60.19 2.19
C SER A 67 6.09 59.06 1.20
N ALA A 68 5.09 58.57 0.45
CA ALA A 68 5.16 57.34 -0.35
C ALA A 68 4.94 57.57 -1.87
N LEU A 69 4.80 56.46 -2.62
CA LEU A 69 4.47 56.30 -4.06
C LEU A 69 5.68 56.25 -5.03
N PRO A 70 5.53 55.68 -6.26
CA PRO A 70 4.38 54.93 -6.81
C PRO A 70 4.69 53.50 -7.31
N PHE A 71 3.63 52.75 -7.60
CA PHE A 71 3.63 51.62 -8.56
C PHE A 71 3.48 52.17 -9.99
N GLU A 72 4.19 51.62 -10.98
CA GLU A 72 3.91 51.88 -12.40
C GLU A 72 3.70 50.59 -13.21
N ARG A 73 2.96 50.73 -14.32
CA ARG A 73 2.64 49.65 -15.27
C ARG A 73 3.54 49.78 -16.50
N PHE A 74 4.05 48.66 -17.04
CA PHE A 74 4.72 48.66 -18.34
C PHE A 74 3.91 47.94 -19.43
N ALA A 75 3.41 48.73 -20.39
CA ALA A 75 3.01 48.28 -21.71
C ALA A 75 2.91 49.48 -22.67
N VAL A 76 3.65 49.47 -23.78
CA VAL A 76 3.33 50.14 -25.06
C VAL A 76 4.30 49.67 -26.17
N LEU A 77 3.84 49.71 -27.42
CA LEU A 77 4.48 49.14 -28.62
C LEU A 77 5.40 50.15 -29.38
N PRO A 78 6.17 49.73 -30.42
CA PRO A 78 7.43 50.38 -30.80
C PRO A 78 7.31 51.44 -31.92
N LYS A 79 8.43 52.14 -32.20
CA LYS A 79 8.60 53.04 -33.38
C LYS A 79 9.58 52.46 -34.41
N ARG A 80 9.25 52.63 -35.69
CA ARG A 80 10.09 52.27 -36.87
C ARG A 80 11.00 53.41 -37.33
N ARG A 81 12.23 53.09 -37.73
CA ARG A 81 13.06 53.73 -38.79
C ARG A 81 14.04 52.65 -39.31
N GLY A 82 14.38 52.48 -40.60
CA GLY A 82 13.67 52.90 -41.82
C GLY A 82 14.53 53.58 -42.90
N ARG A 83 15.26 52.81 -43.75
CA ARG A 83 15.64 53.15 -45.16
C ARG A 83 16.48 52.06 -45.86
N LEU A 84 16.31 51.94 -47.19
CA LEU A 84 17.21 51.36 -48.24
C LEU A 84 17.59 49.85 -48.13
N GLY A 85 17.68 49.07 -49.23
CA GLY A 85 17.25 49.29 -50.63
C GLY A 85 17.87 48.29 -51.64
N LEU A 86 17.08 47.78 -52.60
CA LEU A 86 17.45 46.82 -53.70
C LEU A 86 17.96 45.43 -53.21
N SER A 87 18.02 44.34 -54.01
CA SER A 87 17.70 44.06 -55.43
C SER A 87 17.07 42.66 -55.59
N LEU A 88 16.52 42.33 -56.78
CA LEU A 88 16.18 40.95 -57.18
C LEU A 88 17.42 40.18 -57.69
N THR A 89 17.39 38.84 -57.58
CA THR A 89 17.66 37.88 -58.69
C THR A 89 17.19 36.46 -58.36
N THR A 90 17.14 35.57 -59.36
CA THR A 90 16.50 34.24 -59.38
C THR A 90 17.45 33.04 -59.19
N GLY A 91 16.91 31.85 -58.90
CA GLY A 91 17.61 30.57 -59.02
C GLY A 91 16.70 29.35 -58.79
N GLU A 92 16.62 28.43 -59.75
CA GLU A 92 15.84 27.18 -59.69
C GLU A 92 16.75 25.95 -59.58
N ALA A 93 16.25 24.85 -58.99
CA ALA A 93 16.63 23.47 -59.35
C ALA A 93 15.65 22.43 -58.74
N SER A 94 15.36 21.36 -59.47
CA SER A 94 14.71 20.13 -58.98
C SER A 94 15.78 19.11 -58.49
N VAL A 95 15.48 17.90 -57.97
CA VAL A 95 15.05 16.68 -58.71
C VAL A 95 14.62 15.56 -57.73
N ARG A 96 13.73 14.67 -58.21
CA ARG A 96 13.42 13.28 -57.80
C ARG A 96 13.33 12.44 -59.11
N PRO A 97 13.27 11.08 -59.15
CA PRO A 97 13.06 10.08 -58.08
C PRO A 97 14.21 9.00 -58.06
N GLU A 98 14.06 7.71 -57.71
CA GLU A 98 13.32 6.64 -58.45
C GLU A 98 13.13 5.33 -57.62
N VAL A 99 12.41 4.34 -58.18
CA VAL A 99 12.05 3.02 -57.60
C VAL A 99 11.93 1.96 -58.70
N PRO A 100 12.31 0.68 -58.46
CA PRO A 100 11.74 -0.48 -59.15
C PRO A 100 11.19 -1.55 -58.17
N GLY A 101 10.19 -2.39 -58.50
CA GLY A 101 9.30 -2.39 -59.66
C GLY A 101 8.65 -3.77 -59.91
N GLU A 102 7.30 -3.83 -59.88
CA GLU A 102 6.38 -4.86 -60.45
C GLU A 102 6.59 -6.35 -60.02
N ASP A 103 5.61 -7.28 -60.04
CA ASP A 103 4.59 -7.61 -61.06
C ASP A 103 3.24 -8.07 -60.42
N ALA A 104 2.23 -8.40 -61.24
CA ALA A 104 0.81 -8.38 -60.88
C ALA A 104 0.03 -9.71 -61.01
N THR A 105 -1.15 -9.78 -60.38
CA THR A 105 -2.30 -10.59 -60.87
C THR A 105 -3.63 -10.03 -60.33
N ARG A 106 -4.77 -10.57 -60.79
CA ARG A 106 -6.07 -9.87 -60.89
C ARG A 106 -7.24 -10.66 -60.27
N ARG A 107 -8.40 -10.00 -60.08
CA ARG A 107 -9.74 -10.48 -59.62
C ARG A 107 -9.98 -10.40 -58.10
N ASP A 108 -11.16 -10.00 -57.60
CA ASP A 108 -12.34 -9.38 -58.24
C ASP A 108 -13.17 -8.53 -57.23
N ALA A 109 -14.13 -7.75 -57.76
CA ALA A 109 -15.22 -6.98 -57.11
C ALA A 109 -15.23 -6.88 -55.55
N THR A 110 -15.04 -5.73 -54.90
CA THR A 110 -15.72 -4.42 -55.04
C THR A 110 -17.25 -4.47 -54.86
N GLY A 111 -17.76 -4.08 -53.69
CA GLY A 111 -19.18 -3.89 -53.40
C GLY A 111 -19.45 -2.53 -52.73
N CYS A 112 -20.37 -1.76 -53.32
CA CYS A 112 -20.86 -0.45 -52.83
C CYS A 112 -22.06 -0.64 -51.86
N LEU A 113 -22.56 0.34 -51.08
CA LEU A 113 -22.22 1.76 -50.86
C LEU A 113 -22.75 2.22 -49.47
N ARG A 114 -22.63 3.52 -49.15
CA ARG A 114 -23.22 4.16 -47.96
C ARG A 114 -24.76 4.24 -48.03
N ALA A 115 -25.47 3.90 -46.95
CA ALA A 115 -26.67 4.62 -46.45
C ALA A 115 -27.25 3.93 -45.18
N ALA A 116 -27.50 4.68 -44.08
CA ALA A 116 -28.45 4.35 -43.00
C ALA A 116 -28.49 5.39 -41.86
N GLN A 117 -28.85 6.66 -42.14
CA GLN A 117 -29.33 7.59 -41.10
C GLN A 117 -30.42 8.52 -41.67
N ARG A 118 -31.42 8.84 -40.82
CA ARG A 118 -32.56 9.77 -41.04
C ARG A 118 -33.70 9.32 -41.98
N ALA A 119 -34.69 8.67 -41.37
CA ALA A 119 -36.11 8.99 -41.44
C ALA A 119 -36.66 8.78 -40.01
N SER A 120 -37.72 9.43 -39.51
CA SER A 120 -38.94 9.92 -40.18
C SER A 120 -39.52 11.20 -39.55
N ALA A 121 -39.92 12.14 -40.41
CA ALA A 121 -40.76 13.33 -40.21
C ALA A 121 -41.05 13.87 -41.65
N ASP A 122 -42.22 14.36 -42.07
CA ASP A 122 -43.52 14.64 -41.43
C ASP A 122 -44.68 14.30 -42.40
N ALA A 123 -45.92 14.16 -41.89
CA ALA A 123 -47.16 14.30 -42.68
C ALA A 123 -48.41 14.54 -41.80
N GLU A 124 -49.12 15.66 -42.03
CA GLU A 124 -50.50 15.95 -41.59
C GLU A 124 -51.50 15.65 -42.76
N PRO A 125 -52.86 15.76 -42.66
CA PRO A 125 -53.66 16.56 -41.69
C PRO A 125 -55.02 15.98 -41.18
N ASP A 126 -55.68 16.79 -40.33
CA ASP A 126 -57.14 17.07 -40.23
C ASP A 126 -58.08 16.29 -39.25
N ARG A 127 -59.14 17.01 -38.84
CA ARG A 127 -60.41 16.67 -38.14
C ARG A 127 -60.47 16.44 -36.62
N GLN A 128 -60.68 17.57 -35.94
CA GLN A 128 -61.83 17.89 -35.04
C GLN A 128 -62.56 16.74 -34.29
N LEU A 129 -62.62 16.83 -32.95
CA LEU A 129 -63.84 17.14 -32.16
C LEU A 129 -63.48 17.40 -30.67
N ARG A 130 -63.60 18.64 -30.18
CA ARG A 130 -64.63 19.16 -29.24
C ARG A 130 -64.79 18.53 -27.84
N THR A 131 -64.52 19.38 -26.83
CA THR A 131 -65.24 19.52 -25.53
C THR A 131 -65.06 18.40 -24.45
N ARG A 132 -65.18 18.67 -23.14
CA ARG A 132 -65.62 19.88 -22.40
C ARG A 132 -64.91 20.04 -21.03
N VAL A 133 -65.10 21.18 -20.36
CA VAL A 133 -64.51 21.56 -19.05
C VAL A 133 -65.58 21.66 -17.95
N SER A 134 -65.25 21.21 -16.73
CA SER A 134 -65.90 21.54 -15.43
C SER A 134 -65.04 20.99 -14.27
N THR A 135 -64.43 21.76 -13.35
CA THR A 135 -65.00 22.43 -12.13
C THR A 135 -65.61 21.44 -11.10
N SER A 136 -65.43 21.54 -9.77
CA SER A 136 -64.71 22.54 -8.93
C SER A 136 -64.68 22.17 -7.41
N VAL A 137 -63.58 22.52 -6.71
CA VAL A 137 -63.52 23.23 -5.40
C VAL A 137 -63.98 22.58 -4.05
N ASP A 138 -63.07 22.63 -3.06
CA ASP A 138 -63.21 22.79 -1.58
C ASP A 138 -63.29 21.68 -0.48
N GLN A 139 -62.58 22.01 0.61
CA GLN A 139 -62.80 21.81 2.07
C GLN A 139 -62.46 20.50 2.86
N CYS A 140 -61.41 20.64 3.70
CA CYS A 140 -61.16 20.18 5.09
C CYS A 140 -61.72 18.85 5.71
N ARG A 141 -60.77 17.96 6.08
CA ARG A 141 -60.54 17.24 7.39
C ARG A 141 -61.69 16.44 8.09
N PRO A 142 -61.39 15.40 8.94
CA PRO A 142 -60.18 14.56 9.12
C PRO A 142 -60.49 13.03 9.31
N ALA A 143 -59.49 12.27 9.80
CA ALA A 143 -59.57 11.01 10.61
C ALA A 143 -59.51 9.59 9.93
N HIS A 144 -58.57 8.78 10.45
CA HIS A 144 -58.45 7.29 10.55
C HIS A 144 -59.18 6.38 9.51
N THR A 145 -58.49 5.51 8.75
CA THR A 145 -57.90 4.21 9.22
C THR A 145 -57.07 3.52 8.09
N LEU A 146 -56.32 2.46 8.42
CA LEU A 146 -55.44 1.66 7.54
C LEU A 146 -56.11 1.08 6.27
N ILE A 147 -55.35 1.01 5.16
CA ILE A 147 -54.84 -0.25 4.56
C ILE A 147 -53.74 0.06 3.50
N ALA A 148 -52.88 -0.92 3.19
CA ALA A 148 -51.60 -0.71 2.50
C ALA A 148 -51.66 -0.77 0.96
N ARG A 149 -50.73 -0.06 0.30
CA ARG A 149 -49.90 -0.58 -0.82
C ARG A 149 -48.69 0.33 -1.12
N THR A 150 -47.65 -0.28 -1.70
CA THR A 150 -46.54 0.28 -2.53
C THR A 150 -46.23 1.79 -2.41
N GLY A 151 -45.04 2.27 -2.01
CA GLY A 151 -43.72 1.63 -1.92
C GLY A 151 -42.80 2.09 -3.07
N TRP A 152 -41.67 2.74 -2.73
CA TRP A 152 -40.59 3.14 -3.65
C TRP A 152 -39.23 3.00 -2.94
N LEU A 153 -38.15 2.74 -3.68
CA LEU A 153 -36.88 2.28 -3.10
C LEU A 153 -35.95 3.43 -2.71
N ALA A 154 -35.62 3.53 -1.42
CA ALA A 154 -34.43 4.22 -0.93
C ALA A 154 -33.27 3.21 -0.80
N GLY A 155 -32.42 3.12 -1.84
CA GLY A 155 -31.29 2.19 -1.87
C GLY A 155 -30.23 2.52 -0.81
N ARG A 156 -30.15 1.74 0.26
CA ARG A 156 -29.09 1.86 1.27
C ARG A 156 -27.79 1.25 0.74
N CYS A 157 -26.70 2.01 0.75
CA CYS A 157 -25.34 1.51 0.47
C CYS A 157 -24.87 0.54 1.56
N LEU A 158 -25.18 -0.75 1.40
CA LEU A 158 -24.79 -1.84 2.32
C LEU A 158 -23.35 -2.34 2.04
N ALA A 159 -22.38 -1.44 2.02
CA ALA A 159 -20.98 -1.76 1.70
C ALA A 159 -20.17 -2.37 2.88
N THR A 160 -20.75 -2.47 4.08
CA THR A 160 -20.10 -3.00 5.30
C THR A 160 -20.57 -4.40 5.73
N GLN A 161 -21.56 -5.01 5.06
CA GLN A 161 -22.02 -6.38 5.40
C GLN A 161 -21.05 -7.50 4.96
N ALA A 162 -19.89 -7.15 4.39
CA ALA A 162 -18.72 -8.03 4.29
C ALA A 162 -18.07 -8.35 5.66
N ALA A 163 -18.52 -7.72 6.75
CA ALA A 163 -18.22 -8.16 8.11
C ALA A 163 -18.80 -9.56 8.36
N VAL A 164 -17.92 -10.57 8.33
CA VAL A 164 -18.09 -12.00 8.71
C VAL A 164 -19.50 -12.38 9.15
N LYS A 165 -20.31 -12.94 8.23
CA LYS A 165 -21.61 -13.51 8.56
C LYS A 165 -21.46 -14.62 9.61
N VAL A 166 -21.87 -14.31 10.84
CA VAL A 166 -21.81 -15.21 11.98
C VAL A 166 -22.72 -16.42 11.73
N LYS A 167 -22.14 -17.61 11.53
CA LYS A 167 -22.84 -18.86 11.85
C LYS A 167 -22.98 -18.91 13.38
N GLU A 168 -24.19 -19.16 13.87
CA GLU A 168 -24.39 -19.56 15.26
C GLU A 168 -23.94 -21.01 15.43
N ASP A 169 -22.62 -21.22 15.54
CA ASP A 169 -22.07 -22.49 15.99
C ASP A 169 -22.58 -22.76 17.41
N LYS A 170 -23.34 -23.85 17.57
CA LYS A 170 -23.71 -24.40 18.88
C LYS A 170 -22.44 -24.61 19.72
N PRO A 171 -22.52 -24.48 21.06
CA PRO A 171 -21.33 -24.38 21.92
C PRO A 171 -20.40 -25.57 21.71
N ARG A 172 -19.21 -25.30 21.17
CA ARG A 172 -18.07 -26.20 21.26
C ARG A 172 -17.56 -26.18 22.69
N GLU A 173 -17.13 -27.33 23.19
CA GLU A 173 -16.62 -27.47 24.55
C GLU A 173 -15.31 -26.69 24.76
N ASN A 174 -14.92 -26.55 26.03
CA ASN A 174 -13.96 -25.55 26.52
C ASN A 174 -12.53 -25.66 25.94
N ALA A 175 -12.34 -25.13 24.73
CA ALA A 175 -11.03 -24.69 24.27
C ALA A 175 -10.84 -23.22 24.67
N ALA A 176 -9.93 -22.95 25.62
CA ALA A 176 -9.52 -21.59 25.93
C ALA A 176 -9.01 -20.90 24.65
N THR A 177 -9.41 -19.65 24.42
CA THR A 177 -9.05 -18.93 23.19
C THR A 177 -7.54 -18.78 23.14
N LYS A 178 -6.87 -19.46 22.18
CA LYS A 178 -5.40 -19.44 22.09
C LYS A 178 -4.92 -18.00 21.93
N GLU A 179 -4.05 -17.58 22.84
CA GLU A 179 -3.52 -16.23 22.86
C GLU A 179 -2.61 -15.99 21.64
N SER A 180 -2.97 -15.00 20.83
CA SER A 180 -2.25 -14.67 19.60
C SER A 180 -0.89 -14.06 19.95
N GLN A 181 0.10 -14.31 19.12
CA GLN A 181 1.43 -13.74 19.27
C GLN A 181 1.60 -12.40 18.53
N SER A 182 0.56 -11.95 17.80
CA SER A 182 0.51 -10.64 17.16
C SER A 182 0.51 -9.51 18.19
N PHE A 183 1.36 -8.49 17.97
CA PHE A 183 1.33 -7.25 18.72
C PHE A 183 -0.01 -6.53 18.53
N THR A 184 -0.47 -6.43 17.28
CA THR A 184 -1.67 -5.65 16.93
C THR A 184 -2.93 -6.28 17.49
N MET A 185 -3.07 -7.60 17.48
CA MET A 185 -4.23 -8.27 18.09
C MET A 185 -4.32 -7.96 19.60
N ASN A 186 -3.20 -7.96 20.30
CA ASN A 186 -3.17 -7.72 21.75
C ASN A 186 -3.20 -6.24 22.15
N LEU A 187 -2.81 -5.33 21.24
CA LEU A 187 -3.05 -3.89 21.39
C LEU A 187 -4.53 -3.57 21.64
N PHE A 188 -5.47 -4.24 20.95
CA PHE A 188 -6.91 -4.05 21.19
C PHE A 188 -7.38 -4.58 22.57
N ARG A 189 -6.57 -5.41 23.25
CA ARG A 189 -6.77 -5.84 24.65
C ARG A 189 -6.05 -4.93 25.66
N GLY A 190 -5.34 -3.89 25.21
CA GLY A 190 -4.48 -3.06 26.05
C GLY A 190 -3.28 -3.82 26.62
N GLN A 191 -2.70 -4.74 25.84
CA GLN A 191 -1.63 -5.63 26.26
C GLN A 191 -0.40 -5.51 25.34
N LEU A 192 0.79 -5.47 25.95
CA LEU A 192 2.06 -5.55 25.24
C LEU A 192 2.41 -7.01 24.95
N GLN A 193 2.14 -7.46 23.72
CA GLN A 193 2.68 -8.71 23.19
C GLN A 193 3.84 -8.40 22.26
N LEU A 194 5.05 -8.82 22.61
CA LEU A 194 6.29 -8.40 21.95
C LEU A 194 7.07 -9.57 21.29
N ASN A 195 6.56 -10.80 21.36
CA ASN A 195 7.24 -11.99 20.82
C ASN A 195 7.46 -11.96 19.29
N GLN A 196 6.77 -11.08 18.58
CA GLN A 196 6.92 -10.81 17.13
C GLN A 196 7.53 -9.42 16.84
N VAL A 197 8.11 -8.75 17.85
CA VAL A 197 8.59 -7.37 17.74
C VAL A 197 9.97 -7.19 18.33
N CYS A 198 10.24 -7.72 19.53
CA CYS A 198 11.51 -7.55 20.25
C CYS A 198 12.14 -8.92 20.58
N PRO A 199 13.41 -9.18 20.21
CA PRO A 199 14.30 -8.35 19.39
C PRO A 199 13.80 -8.23 17.94
N PHE A 200 14.39 -7.32 17.16
CA PHE A 200 14.07 -7.20 15.73
C PHE A 200 14.49 -8.51 15.02
N PRO A 201 13.62 -9.12 14.17
CA PRO A 201 13.87 -10.45 13.65
C PRO A 201 15.02 -10.47 12.62
N GLU A 202 15.94 -11.42 12.81
CA GLU A 202 17.08 -11.70 11.93
C GLU A 202 17.06 -13.19 11.57
N PRO A 203 16.18 -13.65 10.66
CA PRO A 203 15.87 -15.07 10.47
C PRO A 203 16.88 -15.81 9.58
N MET A 204 17.72 -15.09 8.82
CA MET A 204 18.51 -15.67 7.75
C MET A 204 19.76 -16.38 8.27
N THR A 205 20.07 -17.54 7.71
CA THR A 205 21.37 -18.21 7.91
C THR A 205 22.51 -17.42 7.26
N GLN A 206 23.75 -17.79 7.55
CA GLN A 206 24.92 -17.23 6.87
C GLN A 206 24.83 -17.48 5.36
N ASP A 207 24.57 -18.73 4.96
CA ASP A 207 24.41 -19.15 3.56
C ASP A 207 23.33 -18.33 2.84
N GLN A 208 22.17 -18.12 3.47
CA GLN A 208 21.09 -17.27 2.92
C GLN A 208 21.51 -15.80 2.80
N THR A 209 22.31 -15.31 3.76
CA THR A 209 22.86 -13.95 3.76
C THR A 209 23.91 -13.76 2.66
N GLU A 210 24.69 -14.78 2.34
CA GLU A 210 25.65 -14.78 1.23
C GLU A 210 24.94 -14.94 -0.13
N THR A 211 23.96 -15.84 -0.24
CA THR A 211 23.10 -15.98 -1.42
C THR A 211 22.45 -14.66 -1.81
N ILE A 212 21.81 -13.95 -0.87
CA ILE A 212 21.16 -12.67 -1.21
C ILE A 212 22.16 -11.58 -1.57
N ARG A 213 23.37 -11.56 -0.97
CA ARG A 213 24.43 -10.63 -1.37
C ARG A 213 24.87 -10.84 -2.82
N MET A 214 25.08 -12.09 -3.25
CA MET A 214 25.46 -12.41 -4.63
C MET A 214 24.38 -12.02 -5.66
N LEU A 215 23.12 -11.89 -5.25
CA LEU A 215 22.01 -11.47 -6.11
C LEU A 215 21.79 -9.95 -6.15
N ILE A 216 22.42 -9.14 -5.28
CA ILE A 216 22.23 -7.68 -5.29
C ILE A 216 22.84 -7.06 -6.55
N ASP A 217 24.15 -7.20 -6.76
CA ASP A 217 24.85 -6.51 -7.85
C ASP A 217 24.29 -6.88 -9.25
N PRO A 218 23.95 -8.13 -9.58
CA PRO A 218 23.32 -8.46 -10.87
C PRO A 218 21.92 -7.86 -11.05
N VAL A 219 21.14 -7.74 -9.97
CA VAL A 219 19.79 -7.16 -10.02
C VAL A 219 19.86 -5.63 -10.14
N GLU A 220 20.73 -4.97 -9.37
CA GLU A 220 20.94 -3.52 -9.49
C GLU A 220 21.46 -3.17 -10.90
N LYS A 221 22.43 -3.94 -11.44
CA LYS A 221 22.91 -3.78 -12.82
C LYS A 221 21.85 -4.02 -13.90
N PHE A 222 20.96 -5.00 -13.74
CA PHE A 222 19.84 -5.16 -14.68
C PHE A 222 19.00 -3.86 -14.76
N TYR A 223 18.71 -3.23 -13.62
CA TYR A 223 17.92 -2.00 -13.60
C TYR A 223 18.70 -0.73 -13.99
N GLU A 224 20.03 -0.76 -14.01
CA GLU A 224 20.89 0.37 -14.41
C GLU A 224 21.39 0.28 -15.87
N GLU A 225 21.67 -0.94 -16.37
CA GLU A 225 22.30 -1.19 -17.67
C GLU A 225 21.31 -1.73 -18.73
N VAL A 226 20.19 -2.35 -18.33
CA VAL A 226 19.25 -3.05 -19.25
C VAL A 226 17.83 -2.49 -19.23
N ASN A 227 17.30 -2.06 -18.07
CA ASN A 227 15.95 -1.50 -17.98
C ASN A 227 15.90 0.00 -18.28
N ASP A 228 14.90 0.43 -19.05
CA ASP A 228 14.52 1.84 -19.18
C ASP A 228 13.07 2.05 -18.71
N PRO A 229 12.86 2.57 -17.48
CA PRO A 229 11.52 2.76 -16.93
C PRO A 229 10.76 3.94 -17.57
N VAL A 230 11.43 4.81 -18.32
CA VAL A 230 10.78 5.90 -19.08
C VAL A 230 10.23 5.34 -20.39
N LYS A 231 11.04 4.57 -21.12
CA LYS A 231 10.60 3.80 -22.31
C LYS A 231 9.47 2.83 -21.99
N ASN A 232 9.53 2.13 -20.86
CA ASN A 232 8.44 1.27 -20.38
C ASN A 232 7.12 2.05 -20.20
N ASP A 233 7.14 3.23 -19.56
CA ASP A 233 5.94 4.07 -19.41
C ASP A 233 5.45 4.66 -20.74
N GLN A 234 6.35 5.02 -21.66
CA GLN A 234 5.99 5.51 -23.00
C GLN A 234 5.34 4.42 -23.87
N ASN A 235 5.91 3.22 -23.87
CA ASN A 235 5.42 2.07 -24.65
C ASN A 235 4.13 1.47 -24.09
N ALA A 236 3.91 1.58 -22.77
CA ALA A 236 2.87 0.87 -22.03
C ALA A 236 2.95 -0.68 -22.12
N TYR A 237 4.15 -1.21 -22.37
CA TYR A 237 4.54 -2.61 -22.18
C TYR A 237 6.03 -2.69 -21.79
N VAL A 238 6.45 -3.80 -21.18
CA VAL A 238 7.87 -4.16 -21.00
C VAL A 238 8.34 -4.85 -22.28
N ASP A 239 9.43 -4.43 -22.90
CA ASP A 239 9.87 -5.04 -24.17
C ASP A 239 10.49 -6.42 -24.00
N GLU A 240 10.48 -7.20 -25.08
CA GLU A 240 10.85 -8.62 -25.10
C GLU A 240 12.29 -8.87 -24.62
N LYS A 241 13.23 -7.94 -24.81
CA LYS A 241 14.61 -8.10 -24.36
C LYS A 241 14.72 -7.92 -22.84
N THR A 242 14.08 -6.88 -22.31
CA THR A 242 13.98 -6.66 -20.87
C THR A 242 13.23 -7.81 -20.19
N ALA A 243 12.17 -8.33 -20.82
CA ALA A 243 11.41 -9.48 -20.32
C ALA A 243 12.23 -10.79 -20.36
N ALA A 244 13.01 -11.03 -21.42
CA ALA A 244 13.88 -12.21 -21.53
C ALA A 244 14.94 -12.23 -20.42
N VAL A 245 15.63 -11.11 -20.18
CA VAL A 245 16.65 -11.04 -19.11
C VAL A 245 16.01 -11.23 -17.71
N LEU A 246 14.78 -10.74 -17.48
CA LEU A 246 14.02 -11.02 -16.26
C LEU A 246 13.68 -12.52 -16.07
N TRP A 247 13.47 -13.26 -17.15
CA TRP A 247 13.32 -14.72 -17.11
C TRP A 247 14.66 -15.42 -16.85
N ASP A 248 15.70 -15.08 -17.61
CA ASP A 248 17.04 -15.69 -17.50
C ASP A 248 17.66 -15.52 -16.10
N MET A 249 17.39 -14.40 -15.42
CA MET A 249 17.85 -14.12 -14.06
C MET A 249 16.93 -14.69 -12.96
N GLY A 250 15.84 -15.37 -13.30
CA GLY A 250 14.88 -15.95 -12.34
C GLY A 250 14.01 -14.93 -11.59
N ALA A 251 13.87 -13.69 -12.07
CA ALA A 251 13.14 -12.63 -11.36
C ALA A 251 11.64 -12.91 -11.22
N PHE A 252 11.08 -13.80 -12.04
CA PHE A 252 9.70 -14.29 -11.97
C PHE A 252 9.49 -15.36 -10.88
N SER A 253 10.52 -16.11 -10.49
CA SER A 253 10.41 -17.33 -9.66
C SER A 253 11.17 -17.26 -8.32
N LEU A 254 11.39 -16.04 -7.78
CA LEU A 254 12.23 -15.80 -6.61
C LEU A 254 11.87 -16.69 -5.39
N GLN A 255 10.57 -16.82 -5.08
CA GLN A 255 10.07 -17.61 -3.94
C GLN A 255 9.68 -19.06 -4.30
N VAL A 256 9.92 -19.53 -5.54
CA VAL A 256 9.64 -20.92 -5.92
C VAL A 256 10.80 -21.80 -5.43
N PRO A 257 10.56 -22.98 -4.82
CA PRO A 257 11.62 -23.89 -4.42
C PRO A 257 12.51 -24.34 -5.59
N THR A 258 13.78 -24.63 -5.32
CA THR A 258 14.78 -24.90 -6.36
C THR A 258 14.52 -26.20 -7.11
N GLU A 259 13.87 -27.18 -6.48
CA GLU A 259 13.40 -28.42 -7.13
C GLU A 259 12.29 -28.20 -8.18
N PHE A 260 11.67 -27.02 -8.20
CA PHE A 260 10.71 -26.59 -9.22
C PHE A 260 11.25 -25.48 -10.14
N GLY A 261 12.57 -25.22 -10.13
CA GLY A 261 13.21 -24.24 -11.02
C GLY A 261 13.15 -22.78 -10.56
N GLY A 262 12.84 -22.51 -9.29
CA GLY A 262 12.96 -21.18 -8.69
C GLY A 262 14.26 -20.93 -7.96
N LEU A 263 14.40 -19.74 -7.35
CA LEU A 263 15.59 -19.37 -6.56
C LEU A 263 15.51 -19.76 -5.07
N GLY A 264 14.36 -20.26 -4.60
CA GLY A 264 14.18 -20.73 -3.22
C GLY A 264 14.28 -19.66 -2.12
N LEU A 265 14.12 -18.37 -2.47
CA LEU A 265 14.35 -17.26 -1.53
C LEU A 265 13.32 -17.18 -0.41
N THR A 266 13.78 -16.95 0.82
CA THR A 266 12.91 -16.65 1.97
C THR A 266 12.15 -15.34 1.77
N ASN A 267 11.15 -15.04 2.62
CA ASN A 267 10.42 -13.78 2.54
C ASN A 267 11.35 -12.58 2.75
N THR A 268 12.35 -12.70 3.63
CA THR A 268 13.32 -11.63 3.93
C THR A 268 14.36 -11.43 2.83
N GLN A 269 14.78 -12.50 2.16
CA GLN A 269 15.59 -12.39 0.94
C GLN A 269 14.78 -11.74 -0.20
N TYR A 270 13.52 -12.16 -0.38
CA TYR A 270 12.58 -11.58 -1.34
C TYR A 270 12.32 -10.08 -1.08
N THR A 271 12.14 -9.67 0.19
CA THR A 271 12.05 -8.25 0.61
C THR A 271 13.20 -7.42 0.02
N ARG A 272 14.44 -7.90 0.07
CA ARG A 272 15.61 -7.16 -0.46
C ARG A 272 15.57 -7.00 -1.99
N ILE A 273 15.20 -8.04 -2.74
CA ILE A 273 15.09 -7.96 -4.21
C ILE A 273 13.95 -7.03 -4.63
N VAL A 274 12.81 -7.09 -3.93
CA VAL A 274 11.65 -6.24 -4.22
C VAL A 274 11.89 -4.77 -3.87
N GLU A 275 12.73 -4.49 -2.85
CA GLU A 275 13.18 -3.13 -2.58
C GLU A 275 14.02 -2.54 -3.72
N ILE A 276 14.93 -3.33 -4.34
CA ILE A 276 15.67 -2.89 -5.54
C ILE A 276 14.67 -2.56 -6.65
N CYS A 277 13.79 -3.52 -6.99
CA CYS A 277 12.78 -3.34 -8.04
C CYS A 277 11.97 -2.04 -7.87
N GLY A 278 11.49 -1.76 -6.64
CA GLY A 278 10.72 -0.56 -6.33
C GLY A 278 11.51 0.76 -6.35
N TYR A 279 12.85 0.72 -6.28
CA TYR A 279 13.71 1.89 -6.47
C TYR A 279 13.77 2.33 -7.94
N HIS A 280 13.71 1.39 -8.89
CA HIS A 280 13.88 1.69 -10.32
C HIS A 280 12.54 1.74 -11.09
N ASP A 281 11.71 0.70 -11.01
CA ASP A 281 10.53 0.53 -11.88
C ASP A 281 9.35 -0.18 -11.18
N LEU A 282 8.37 0.61 -10.75
CA LEU A 282 7.12 0.10 -10.17
C LEU A 282 6.25 -0.68 -11.16
N GLY A 283 6.35 -0.41 -12.47
CA GLY A 283 5.56 -1.13 -13.48
C GLY A 283 6.09 -2.54 -13.74
N ILE A 284 7.40 -2.72 -13.78
CA ILE A 284 8.02 -4.05 -13.69
C ILE A 284 7.68 -4.70 -12.35
N GLY A 285 7.76 -3.97 -11.24
CA GLY A 285 7.40 -4.46 -9.90
C GLY A 285 5.98 -5.05 -9.82
N ILE A 286 4.99 -4.40 -10.42
CA ILE A 286 3.62 -4.94 -10.46
C ILE A 286 3.48 -6.09 -11.46
N THR A 287 4.26 -6.13 -12.54
CA THR A 287 4.27 -7.28 -13.48
C THR A 287 4.82 -8.55 -12.82
N LEU A 288 5.98 -8.44 -12.16
CA LEU A 288 6.61 -9.51 -11.39
C LEU A 288 5.77 -9.92 -10.17
N GLY A 289 5.19 -8.94 -9.47
CA GLY A 289 4.38 -9.16 -8.28
C GLY A 289 3.01 -9.79 -8.58
N ALA A 290 2.32 -9.33 -9.63
CA ALA A 290 1.08 -9.94 -10.09
C ALA A 290 1.27 -11.42 -10.48
N HIS A 291 2.44 -11.76 -11.01
CA HIS A 291 2.83 -13.13 -11.32
C HIS A 291 3.12 -13.96 -10.04
N GLN A 292 4.06 -13.54 -9.18
CA GLN A 292 4.57 -14.39 -8.09
C GLN A 292 4.05 -14.06 -6.67
N SER A 293 3.74 -12.80 -6.36
CA SER A 293 3.21 -12.42 -5.05
C SER A 293 1.79 -12.92 -4.86
N ILE A 294 1.00 -12.95 -5.96
CA ILE A 294 -0.41 -13.36 -5.95
C ILE A 294 -0.79 -14.38 -7.04
N GLY A 295 -0.29 -14.25 -8.28
CA GLY A 295 -0.76 -15.00 -9.45
C GLY A 295 -0.65 -16.52 -9.33
N PHE A 296 0.56 -17.03 -9.09
CA PHE A 296 0.79 -18.44 -8.75
C PHE A 296 0.94 -18.69 -7.25
N LYS A 297 0.95 -17.67 -6.39
CA LYS A 297 1.19 -17.82 -4.93
C LYS A 297 0.23 -18.80 -4.26
N GLY A 298 -1.01 -18.89 -4.76
CA GLY A 298 -1.95 -19.92 -4.32
C GLY A 298 -1.44 -21.35 -4.50
N ILE A 299 -0.70 -21.64 -5.56
CA ILE A 299 -0.09 -22.96 -5.84
C ILE A 299 1.02 -23.27 -4.84
N LEU A 300 1.84 -22.29 -4.44
CA LEU A 300 2.83 -22.47 -3.37
C LEU A 300 2.16 -22.78 -2.02
N LEU A 301 1.11 -22.03 -1.65
CA LEU A 301 0.48 -22.11 -0.33
C LEU A 301 -0.53 -23.26 -0.18
N TYR A 302 -1.26 -23.60 -1.25
CA TYR A 302 -2.40 -24.53 -1.23
C TYR A 302 -2.35 -25.63 -2.29
N GLY A 303 -1.33 -25.62 -3.16
CA GLY A 303 -1.18 -26.65 -4.19
C GLY A 303 -0.85 -28.02 -3.61
N THR A 304 -1.48 -29.07 -4.15
CA THR A 304 -1.07 -30.46 -3.89
C THR A 304 0.33 -30.74 -4.47
N PRO A 305 1.02 -31.84 -4.10
CA PRO A 305 2.31 -32.19 -4.70
C PRO A 305 2.26 -32.27 -6.23
N GLU A 306 1.15 -32.78 -6.78
CA GLU A 306 0.92 -32.96 -8.22
C GLU A 306 0.69 -31.61 -8.91
N GLN A 307 -0.12 -30.73 -8.30
CA GLN A 307 -0.30 -29.35 -8.78
C GLN A 307 1.01 -28.56 -8.74
N LYS A 308 1.82 -28.72 -7.69
CA LYS A 308 3.13 -28.07 -7.56
C LYS A 308 4.09 -28.55 -8.63
N ALA A 309 4.24 -29.87 -8.79
CA ALA A 309 5.08 -30.46 -9.82
C ALA A 309 4.63 -30.11 -11.25
N LYS A 310 3.32 -30.02 -11.51
CA LYS A 310 2.80 -29.63 -12.83
C LYS A 310 3.04 -28.15 -13.14
N TYR A 311 2.74 -27.24 -12.21
CA TYR A 311 2.62 -25.81 -12.53
C TYR A 311 3.82 -24.95 -12.14
N LEU A 312 4.52 -25.24 -11.03
CA LEU A 312 5.62 -24.40 -10.56
C LEU A 312 6.81 -24.32 -11.55
N PRO A 313 7.21 -25.41 -12.24
CA PRO A 313 8.23 -25.34 -13.29
C PRO A 313 7.79 -24.51 -14.51
N GLN A 314 6.49 -24.47 -14.83
CA GLN A 314 5.99 -23.71 -15.98
C GLN A 314 6.00 -22.20 -15.70
N VAL A 315 5.53 -21.78 -14.52
CA VAL A 315 5.58 -20.36 -14.12
C VAL A 315 6.99 -19.90 -13.75
N SER A 316 7.94 -20.82 -13.56
CA SER A 316 9.36 -20.48 -13.39
C SER A 316 10.14 -20.43 -14.70
N ASN A 317 9.53 -20.83 -15.82
CA ASN A 317 10.20 -20.93 -17.12
C ASN A 317 9.25 -20.51 -18.26
N GLY A 318 8.97 -19.20 -18.34
CA GLY A 318 8.35 -18.56 -19.50
C GLY A 318 6.83 -18.33 -19.44
N LYS A 319 6.05 -19.14 -18.69
CA LYS A 319 4.59 -18.92 -18.62
C LYS A 319 4.22 -17.85 -17.61
N PHE A 320 3.49 -16.83 -18.05
CA PHE A 320 3.00 -15.75 -17.21
C PHE A 320 1.83 -16.22 -16.32
N ALA A 321 1.64 -15.51 -15.21
CA ALA A 321 0.64 -15.84 -14.20
C ALA A 321 -0.17 -14.61 -13.76
N ALA A 322 -1.44 -14.83 -13.43
CA ALA A 322 -2.38 -13.77 -13.04
C ALA A 322 -3.36 -14.22 -11.93
N PHE A 323 -3.76 -13.26 -11.09
CA PHE A 323 -4.70 -13.46 -9.98
C PHE A 323 -6.08 -12.87 -10.35
N CYS A 324 -7.09 -13.74 -10.49
CA CYS A 324 -8.33 -13.43 -11.20
C CYS A 324 -9.54 -13.42 -10.25
N LEU A 325 -9.61 -12.39 -9.40
CA LEU A 325 -10.65 -12.21 -8.38
C LEU A 325 -11.71 -11.16 -8.77
N THR A 326 -11.26 -9.92 -9.05
CA THR A 326 -12.08 -8.71 -9.22
C THR A 326 -13.07 -8.79 -10.39
N GLU A 327 -14.28 -8.27 -10.19
CA GLU A 327 -15.34 -8.18 -11.20
C GLU A 327 -15.91 -6.77 -11.31
N PRO A 328 -16.59 -6.41 -12.42
CA PRO A 328 -17.24 -5.10 -12.57
C PRO A 328 -18.23 -4.74 -11.44
N THR A 329 -18.79 -5.72 -10.74
CA THR A 329 -19.68 -5.52 -9.59
C THR A 329 -19.03 -5.75 -8.22
N SER A 330 -17.77 -6.22 -8.19
CA SER A 330 -17.20 -6.85 -7.00
C SER A 330 -15.69 -6.56 -6.89
N GLY A 331 -15.38 -5.43 -6.24
CA GLY A 331 -14.03 -5.04 -5.83
C GLY A 331 -13.75 -5.39 -4.38
N SER A 332 -13.95 -4.42 -3.47
CA SER A 332 -13.70 -4.59 -2.02
C SER A 332 -14.54 -5.69 -1.37
N ASP A 333 -15.81 -5.84 -1.77
CA ASP A 333 -16.62 -7.01 -1.41
C ASP A 333 -16.29 -8.17 -2.37
N ALA A 334 -15.12 -8.76 -2.16
CA ALA A 334 -14.66 -9.94 -2.88
C ALA A 334 -15.53 -11.20 -2.64
N ASN A 335 -16.46 -11.18 -1.67
CA ASN A 335 -17.39 -12.28 -1.45
C ASN A 335 -18.63 -12.20 -2.37
N SER A 336 -18.91 -11.04 -2.98
CA SER A 336 -20.05 -10.78 -3.87
C SER A 336 -19.89 -11.23 -5.33
N ILE A 337 -18.75 -11.84 -5.69
CA ILE A 337 -18.42 -12.22 -7.07
C ILE A 337 -19.47 -13.14 -7.72
N ARG A 338 -19.61 -13.04 -9.04
CA ARG A 338 -20.67 -13.63 -9.86
C ARG A 338 -20.18 -14.64 -10.89
N SER A 339 -18.89 -14.67 -11.25
CA SER A 339 -18.29 -15.79 -11.99
C SER A 339 -18.69 -17.09 -11.31
N ARG A 340 -19.19 -18.06 -12.09
CA ARG A 340 -19.79 -19.29 -11.57
C ARG A 340 -19.15 -20.50 -12.23
N ALA A 341 -18.79 -21.48 -11.41
CA ALA A 341 -18.27 -22.77 -11.84
C ALA A 341 -19.27 -23.87 -11.43
N ILE A 342 -19.80 -24.60 -12.41
CA ILE A 342 -20.72 -25.72 -12.18
C ILE A 342 -19.97 -27.03 -12.39
N LYS A 343 -19.99 -27.92 -11.39
CA LYS A 343 -19.38 -29.25 -11.48
C LYS A 343 -20.15 -30.11 -12.48
N SER A 344 -19.45 -30.85 -13.31
CA SER A 344 -20.04 -31.78 -14.29
C SER A 344 -20.75 -32.95 -13.60
N ALA A 345 -21.71 -33.59 -14.28
CA ALA A 345 -22.53 -34.66 -13.71
C ALA A 345 -21.74 -35.94 -13.34
N ASP A 346 -20.63 -36.18 -14.02
CA ASP A 346 -19.63 -37.22 -13.73
C ASP A 346 -18.57 -36.78 -12.70
N GLY A 347 -18.58 -35.51 -12.30
CA GLY A 347 -17.64 -34.92 -11.35
C GLY A 347 -16.22 -34.66 -11.89
N SER A 348 -15.94 -34.94 -13.17
CA SER A 348 -14.60 -34.87 -13.78
C SER A 348 -14.07 -33.44 -13.97
N HIS A 349 -14.94 -32.45 -14.12
CA HIS A 349 -14.56 -31.06 -14.37
C HIS A 349 -15.59 -30.06 -13.82
N TYR A 350 -15.26 -28.78 -13.91
CA TYR A 350 -16.17 -27.66 -13.74
C TYR A 350 -16.29 -26.90 -15.06
N VAL A 351 -17.48 -26.42 -15.38
CA VAL A 351 -17.73 -25.46 -16.44
C VAL A 351 -17.79 -24.06 -15.81
N LEU A 352 -16.78 -23.23 -16.08
CA LEU A 352 -16.67 -21.86 -15.59
C LEU A 352 -17.22 -20.87 -16.63
N ASN A 353 -18.13 -20.01 -16.18
CA ASN A 353 -18.63 -18.86 -16.92
C ASN A 353 -18.48 -17.55 -16.13
N GLY A 354 -18.19 -16.44 -16.82
CA GLY A 354 -18.21 -15.09 -16.27
C GLY A 354 -17.11 -14.17 -16.80
N SER A 355 -16.87 -13.06 -16.11
CA SER A 355 -15.82 -12.09 -16.49
C SER A 355 -15.12 -11.51 -15.27
N LYS A 356 -13.84 -11.15 -15.43
CA LYS A 356 -12.99 -10.49 -14.45
C LYS A 356 -12.47 -9.18 -15.03
N ILE A 357 -12.22 -8.17 -14.20
CA ILE A 357 -11.81 -6.82 -14.63
C ILE A 357 -10.52 -6.37 -13.95
N TRP A 358 -9.72 -5.56 -14.66
CA TRP A 358 -8.45 -5.00 -14.21
C TRP A 358 -7.45 -6.03 -13.69
N ILE A 359 -7.39 -7.19 -14.35
CA ILE A 359 -6.48 -8.27 -13.98
C ILE A 359 -5.08 -7.93 -14.50
N SER A 360 -4.14 -7.73 -13.57
CA SER A 360 -2.72 -7.59 -13.89
C SER A 360 -2.21 -8.88 -14.54
N ASN A 361 -1.43 -8.73 -15.62
CA ASN A 361 -1.02 -9.80 -16.53
C ASN A 361 -2.18 -10.50 -17.27
N GLY A 362 -3.44 -10.05 -17.15
CA GLY A 362 -4.62 -10.74 -17.68
C GLY A 362 -4.66 -10.88 -19.21
N GLY A 363 -3.96 -10.02 -19.95
CA GLY A 363 -3.82 -10.11 -21.41
C GLY A 363 -2.69 -11.02 -21.90
N ILE A 364 -1.81 -11.50 -21.00
CA ILE A 364 -0.63 -12.30 -21.35
C ILE A 364 -0.55 -13.65 -20.62
N ALA A 365 -1.11 -13.77 -19.41
CA ALA A 365 -0.96 -14.95 -18.57
C ALA A 365 -1.64 -16.21 -19.13
N GLU A 366 -0.90 -17.31 -19.18
CA GLU A 366 -1.42 -18.63 -19.52
C GLU A 366 -1.88 -19.41 -18.30
N ILE A 367 -1.37 -19.11 -17.10
CA ILE A 367 -1.75 -19.77 -15.83
C ILE A 367 -2.47 -18.75 -14.93
N MET A 368 -3.69 -19.05 -14.50
CA MET A 368 -4.52 -18.12 -13.72
C MET A 368 -5.05 -18.75 -12.45
N THR A 369 -4.88 -18.09 -11.30
CA THR A 369 -5.65 -18.42 -10.08
C THR A 369 -7.00 -17.71 -10.16
N VAL A 370 -8.08 -18.44 -10.46
CA VAL A 370 -9.43 -17.88 -10.68
C VAL A 370 -10.36 -18.21 -9.53
N PHE A 371 -11.17 -17.23 -9.12
CA PHE A 371 -12.16 -17.38 -8.05
C PHE A 371 -13.58 -17.31 -8.61
N ALA A 372 -14.39 -18.32 -8.32
CA ALA A 372 -15.77 -18.43 -8.82
C ALA A 372 -16.70 -19.08 -7.78
N GLN A 373 -17.98 -18.72 -7.82
CA GLN A 373 -19.03 -19.35 -7.02
C GLN A 373 -19.30 -20.77 -7.50
N THR A 374 -19.27 -21.72 -6.58
CA THR A 374 -19.65 -23.12 -6.77
C THR A 374 -20.82 -23.46 -5.84
N PRO A 375 -21.87 -24.16 -6.29
CA PRO A 375 -22.92 -24.68 -5.41
C PRO A 375 -22.34 -25.79 -4.51
N ILE A 376 -22.28 -25.56 -3.20
CA ILE A 376 -21.78 -26.53 -2.22
C ILE A 376 -22.93 -26.98 -1.30
N THR A 377 -23.31 -28.25 -1.40
CA THR A 377 -24.22 -28.92 -0.47
C THR A 377 -23.54 -29.18 0.88
N ASP A 378 -24.13 -28.72 1.98
CA ASP A 378 -23.66 -29.07 3.34
C ASP A 378 -24.14 -30.49 3.69
N PRO A 379 -23.24 -31.48 3.88
CA PRO A 379 -23.62 -32.89 4.03
C PRO A 379 -24.32 -33.20 5.36
N LYS A 380 -24.41 -32.24 6.29
CA LYS A 380 -25.14 -32.40 7.56
C LYS A 380 -26.56 -31.86 7.51
N THR A 381 -26.89 -31.03 6.53
CA THR A 381 -28.20 -30.36 6.44
C THR A 381 -28.90 -30.56 5.08
N GLY A 382 -28.19 -31.03 4.06
CA GLY A 382 -28.69 -31.09 2.68
C GLY A 382 -28.82 -29.73 2.00
N GLU A 383 -28.45 -28.64 2.68
CA GLU A 383 -28.62 -27.28 2.19
C GLU A 383 -27.50 -26.91 1.19
N THR A 384 -27.88 -26.65 -0.06
CA THR A 384 -26.95 -26.16 -1.09
C THR A 384 -26.79 -24.64 -0.99
N LYS A 385 -25.55 -24.18 -0.84
CA LYS A 385 -25.18 -22.76 -0.83
C LYS A 385 -24.02 -22.49 -1.77
N ASP A 386 -24.13 -21.43 -2.55
CA ASP A 386 -22.99 -20.90 -3.29
C ASP A 386 -21.88 -20.48 -2.33
N LYS A 387 -20.66 -20.93 -2.62
CA LYS A 387 -19.43 -20.53 -1.95
C LYS A 387 -18.34 -20.34 -2.99
N ILE A 388 -17.41 -19.45 -2.73
CA ILE A 388 -16.26 -19.25 -3.61
C ILE A 388 -15.33 -20.47 -3.52
N THR A 389 -14.97 -21.02 -4.68
CA THR A 389 -13.87 -21.97 -4.85
C THR A 389 -12.75 -21.29 -5.66
N ALA A 390 -11.51 -21.64 -5.36
CA ALA A 390 -10.33 -21.21 -6.09
C ALA A 390 -9.93 -22.31 -7.09
N PHE A 391 -9.50 -21.93 -8.28
CA PHE A 391 -9.13 -22.84 -9.36
C PHE A 391 -7.80 -22.41 -9.98
N ILE A 392 -6.99 -23.39 -10.40
CA ILE A 392 -5.94 -23.17 -11.40
C ILE A 392 -6.61 -23.28 -12.78
N VAL A 393 -6.50 -22.26 -13.62
CA VAL A 393 -7.06 -22.27 -14.97
C VAL A 393 -5.93 -22.04 -15.97
N GLU A 394 -5.78 -22.95 -16.93
CA GLU A 394 -4.87 -22.76 -18.06
C GLU A 394 -5.65 -22.07 -19.19
N ARG A 395 -5.07 -21.05 -19.84
CA ARG A 395 -5.65 -20.41 -21.04
C ARG A 395 -5.89 -21.42 -22.16
N GLY A 396 -5.08 -22.49 -22.20
CA GLY A 396 -5.21 -23.61 -23.13
C GLY A 396 -6.42 -24.52 -22.92
N PHE A 397 -7.23 -24.35 -21.85
CA PHE A 397 -8.47 -25.11 -21.67
C PHE A 397 -9.61 -24.71 -22.63
N GLY A 398 -9.41 -23.66 -23.43
CA GLY A 398 -10.44 -23.09 -24.31
C GLY A 398 -11.40 -22.17 -23.54
N GLY A 399 -12.16 -21.35 -24.28
CA GLY A 399 -13.15 -20.42 -23.69
C GLY A 399 -12.57 -19.24 -22.90
N VAL A 400 -11.25 -19.13 -22.74
CA VAL A 400 -10.58 -18.03 -22.04
C VAL A 400 -10.10 -16.98 -23.04
N THR A 401 -10.67 -15.77 -22.97
CA THR A 401 -10.26 -14.61 -23.77
C THR A 401 -10.00 -13.38 -22.92
N SER A 402 -9.36 -12.36 -23.48
CA SER A 402 -9.03 -11.11 -22.77
C SER A 402 -9.33 -9.87 -23.61
N GLY A 403 -9.71 -8.79 -22.95
CA GLY A 403 -9.82 -7.47 -23.57
C GLY A 403 -8.44 -6.86 -23.91
N PRO A 404 -8.41 -5.72 -24.62
CA PRO A 404 -7.17 -4.99 -24.87
C PRO A 404 -6.57 -4.44 -23.56
N PRO A 405 -5.26 -4.07 -23.54
CA PRO A 405 -4.64 -3.46 -22.38
C PRO A 405 -5.29 -2.12 -21.98
N GLU A 406 -5.58 -1.98 -20.69
CA GLU A 406 -6.26 -0.82 -20.10
C GLU A 406 -5.37 0.43 -20.06
N LYS A 407 -5.91 1.56 -20.52
CA LYS A 407 -5.24 2.88 -20.46
C LYS A 407 -5.36 3.45 -19.05
N LYS A 408 -4.22 3.65 -18.39
CA LYS A 408 -4.12 4.02 -16.96
C LYS A 408 -3.08 5.11 -16.69
N MET A 409 -3.18 5.74 -15.51
CA MET A 409 -2.37 6.90 -15.09
C MET A 409 -0.86 6.58 -15.00
N GLY A 410 -0.50 5.48 -14.34
CA GLY A 410 0.87 5.01 -14.14
C GLY A 410 0.94 3.48 -14.16
N ILE A 411 2.09 2.93 -13.78
CA ILE A 411 2.51 1.53 -13.94
C ILE A 411 2.18 1.00 -15.35
N LYS A 412 2.30 1.86 -16.37
CA LYS A 412 1.67 1.63 -17.68
C LYS A 412 2.14 0.34 -18.35
N CYS A 413 3.44 0.02 -18.26
CA CYS A 413 4.04 -1.20 -18.79
C CYS A 413 3.52 -2.50 -18.17
N SER A 414 2.94 -2.45 -16.97
CA SER A 414 2.29 -3.62 -16.38
C SER A 414 1.01 -3.90 -17.15
N ASN A 415 0.91 -5.08 -17.76
CA ASN A 415 -0.29 -5.47 -18.48
C ASN A 415 -1.51 -5.48 -17.53
N THR A 416 -2.63 -4.94 -17.98
CA THR A 416 -3.89 -4.89 -17.21
C THR A 416 -5.03 -5.08 -18.20
N ALA A 417 -5.89 -6.08 -18.00
CA ALA A 417 -6.97 -6.38 -18.94
C ALA A 417 -8.23 -6.90 -18.24
N ALA A 418 -9.37 -6.85 -18.94
CA ALA A 418 -10.50 -7.72 -18.64
C ALA A 418 -10.20 -9.16 -19.12
N LEU A 419 -10.78 -10.15 -18.44
CA LEU A 419 -10.76 -11.57 -18.80
C LEU A 419 -12.20 -12.07 -18.91
N PHE A 420 -12.47 -12.92 -19.90
CA PHE A 420 -13.76 -13.54 -20.13
C PHE A 420 -13.60 -15.06 -20.16
N PHE A 421 -14.56 -15.75 -19.55
CA PHE A 421 -14.60 -17.20 -19.43
C PHE A 421 -15.96 -17.66 -19.94
N GLU A 422 -15.97 -18.40 -21.04
CA GLU A 422 -17.16 -18.93 -21.71
C GLU A 422 -17.03 -20.46 -21.82
N ASP A 423 -17.89 -21.18 -21.08
CA ASP A 423 -17.91 -22.65 -20.94
C ASP A 423 -16.54 -23.33 -20.71
N VAL A 424 -15.65 -22.66 -19.96
CA VAL A 424 -14.27 -23.11 -19.71
C VAL A 424 -14.27 -24.38 -18.86
N LYS A 425 -13.77 -25.49 -19.42
CA LYS A 425 -13.69 -26.79 -18.74
C LYS A 425 -12.44 -26.90 -17.89
N ILE A 426 -12.58 -26.65 -16.60
CA ILE A 426 -11.50 -26.76 -15.60
C ILE A 426 -11.53 -28.19 -15.02
N PRO A 427 -10.46 -28.99 -15.14
CA PRO A 427 -10.41 -30.33 -14.53
C PRO A 427 -10.65 -30.30 -13.01
N ALA A 428 -11.28 -31.33 -12.44
CA ALA A 428 -11.61 -31.34 -11.01
C ALA A 428 -10.38 -31.31 -10.09
N GLU A 429 -9.26 -31.90 -10.54
CA GLU A 429 -7.96 -31.85 -9.88
C GLU A 429 -7.28 -30.46 -9.93
N ASN A 430 -7.86 -29.49 -10.65
CA ASN A 430 -7.41 -28.10 -10.66
C ASN A 430 -8.10 -27.21 -9.61
N VAL A 431 -8.96 -27.76 -8.74
CA VAL A 431 -9.44 -27.07 -7.54
C VAL A 431 -8.25 -26.80 -6.61
N LEU A 432 -8.07 -25.52 -6.22
CA LEU A 432 -6.93 -25.08 -5.42
C LEU A 432 -7.32 -24.96 -3.94
N GLY A 433 -6.72 -25.82 -3.10
CA GLY A 433 -7.09 -25.96 -1.70
C GLY A 433 -8.34 -26.84 -1.53
N LYS A 434 -9.51 -26.24 -1.31
CA LYS A 434 -10.77 -26.97 -1.06
C LYS A 434 -11.99 -26.27 -1.65
N GLU A 435 -12.95 -27.07 -2.12
CA GLU A 435 -14.27 -26.61 -2.55
C GLU A 435 -14.95 -25.76 -1.45
N GLY A 436 -15.37 -24.55 -1.81
CA GLY A 436 -16.01 -23.60 -0.92
C GLY A 436 -15.11 -22.90 0.12
N GLU A 437 -13.80 -23.15 0.13
CA GLU A 437 -12.82 -22.39 0.94
C GLU A 437 -12.05 -21.33 0.12
N GLY A 438 -12.42 -21.08 -1.13
CA GLY A 438 -11.72 -20.18 -2.05
C GLY A 438 -11.61 -18.72 -1.59
N PHE A 439 -12.57 -18.20 -0.82
CA PHE A 439 -12.45 -16.87 -0.20
C PHE A 439 -11.29 -16.81 0.82
N LYS A 440 -11.10 -17.87 1.61
CA LYS A 440 -9.99 -17.98 2.56
C LYS A 440 -8.65 -18.13 1.82
N VAL A 441 -8.62 -18.87 0.70
CA VAL A 441 -7.45 -18.93 -0.21
C VAL A 441 -7.11 -17.53 -0.73
N ALA A 442 -8.08 -16.77 -1.24
CA ALA A 442 -7.88 -15.40 -1.71
C ALA A 442 -7.31 -14.48 -0.61
N MET A 443 -7.94 -14.45 0.57
CA MET A 443 -7.49 -13.59 1.67
C MET A 443 -6.08 -13.94 2.14
N ASN A 444 -5.73 -15.23 2.20
CA ASN A 444 -4.40 -15.66 2.64
C ASN A 444 -3.31 -15.40 1.59
N ILE A 445 -3.63 -15.45 0.30
CA ILE A 445 -2.72 -15.00 -0.78
C ILE A 445 -2.41 -13.51 -0.62
N LEU A 446 -3.43 -12.65 -0.49
CA LEU A 446 -3.27 -11.21 -0.32
C LEU A 446 -2.50 -10.87 0.98
N ASN A 447 -2.87 -11.50 2.10
CA ASN A 447 -2.17 -11.35 3.38
C ASN A 447 -0.68 -11.73 3.28
N ASN A 448 -0.35 -12.79 2.53
CA ASN A 448 1.03 -13.21 2.29
C ASN A 448 1.79 -12.28 1.34
N GLY A 449 1.13 -11.66 0.35
CA GLY A 449 1.78 -10.74 -0.60
C GLY A 449 2.11 -9.35 -0.04
N ARG A 450 1.29 -8.83 0.90
CA ARG A 450 1.32 -7.42 1.33
C ARG A 450 2.66 -6.91 1.88
N PHE A 451 3.49 -7.73 2.52
CA PHE A 451 4.80 -7.26 3.01
C PHE A 451 5.72 -6.81 1.87
N GLY A 452 5.64 -7.48 0.71
CA GLY A 452 6.39 -7.12 -0.50
C GLY A 452 6.00 -5.74 -1.05
N MET A 453 4.78 -5.28 -0.81
CA MET A 453 4.40 -3.90 -1.15
C MET A 453 5.13 -2.88 -0.27
N SER A 454 5.24 -3.13 1.04
CA SER A 454 6.03 -2.29 1.95
C SER A 454 7.52 -2.29 1.57
N ALA A 455 8.04 -3.43 1.09
CA ALA A 455 9.41 -3.54 0.58
C ALA A 455 9.64 -2.73 -0.70
N CYS A 456 8.75 -2.87 -1.68
CA CYS A 456 8.81 -2.14 -2.95
C CYS A 456 8.79 -0.63 -2.72
N LEU A 457 7.86 -0.16 -1.89
CA LEU A 457 7.67 1.25 -1.58
C LEU A 457 8.78 1.85 -0.71
N SER A 458 9.50 1.03 0.07
CA SER A 458 10.78 1.42 0.70
C SER A 458 11.78 1.89 -0.37
N GLY A 459 12.00 1.07 -1.39
CA GLY A 459 12.85 1.39 -2.54
C GLY A 459 12.43 2.68 -3.25
N THR A 460 11.13 2.84 -3.52
CA THR A 460 10.59 4.03 -4.18
C THR A 460 10.82 5.30 -3.36
N MET A 461 10.68 5.22 -2.03
CA MET A 461 10.97 6.36 -1.15
C MET A 461 12.46 6.69 -1.15
N ARG A 462 13.35 5.69 -1.14
CA ARG A 462 14.80 5.89 -1.25
C ARG A 462 15.17 6.58 -2.58
N TYR A 463 14.52 6.25 -3.69
CA TYR A 463 14.68 6.96 -4.97
C TYR A 463 14.26 8.43 -4.88
N CYS A 464 13.07 8.68 -4.33
CA CYS A 464 12.53 10.04 -4.17
C CYS A 464 13.39 10.90 -3.23
N ILE A 465 13.87 10.32 -2.12
CA ILE A 465 14.81 10.95 -1.18
C ILE A 465 16.13 11.28 -1.89
N ASN A 466 16.73 10.33 -2.62
CA ASN A 466 17.99 10.57 -3.34
C ASN A 466 17.86 11.73 -4.35
N LYS A 467 16.77 11.77 -5.14
CA LYS A 467 16.47 12.89 -6.05
C LYS A 467 16.32 14.22 -5.31
N ALA A 468 15.59 14.23 -4.19
CA ALA A 468 15.37 15.43 -3.38
C ALA A 468 16.65 15.96 -2.71
N VAL A 469 17.46 15.08 -2.12
CA VAL A 469 18.75 15.43 -1.47
C VAL A 469 19.75 15.96 -2.50
N ASN A 470 19.87 15.30 -3.66
CA ASN A 470 20.76 15.74 -4.73
C ASN A 470 20.37 17.14 -5.24
N HIS A 471 19.08 17.44 -5.36
CA HIS A 471 18.65 18.80 -5.70
C HIS A 471 18.90 19.79 -4.56
N ALA A 472 18.55 19.42 -3.33
CA ALA A 472 18.59 20.34 -2.18
C ALA A 472 20.01 20.81 -1.82
N THR A 473 20.99 19.92 -1.95
CA THR A 473 22.41 20.18 -1.67
C THR A 473 23.14 20.93 -2.80
N GLN A 474 22.55 21.02 -4.00
CA GLN A 474 23.15 21.69 -5.16
C GLN A 474 22.44 23.00 -5.56
N ARG A 475 21.12 23.10 -5.33
CA ARG A 475 20.31 24.24 -5.78
C ARG A 475 20.52 25.46 -4.89
N LEU A 476 21.13 26.51 -5.43
CA LEU A 476 21.21 27.82 -4.78
C LEU A 476 19.91 28.61 -4.95
N GLN A 477 19.38 29.17 -3.85
CA GLN A 477 18.36 30.24 -3.81
C GLN A 477 18.66 31.18 -2.64
N PHE A 478 18.28 32.46 -2.75
CA PHE A 478 18.51 33.52 -1.76
C PHE A 478 19.90 33.48 -1.05
N GLY A 479 20.96 33.16 -1.81
CA GLY A 479 22.36 33.18 -1.36
C GLY A 479 22.94 31.88 -0.80
N ARG A 480 22.18 30.78 -0.67
CA ARG A 480 22.70 29.48 -0.16
C ARG A 480 21.94 28.28 -0.75
N THR A 481 22.41 27.07 -0.47
CA THR A 481 21.76 25.82 -0.91
C THR A 481 20.46 25.55 -0.16
N LEU A 482 19.52 24.81 -0.75
CA LEU A 482 18.18 24.60 -0.18
C LEU A 482 18.20 23.81 1.13
N ASP A 483 19.14 22.88 1.29
CA ASP A 483 19.36 22.09 2.51
C ASP A 483 19.68 22.96 3.75
N ASN A 484 20.07 24.23 3.58
CA ASN A 484 20.28 25.19 4.67
C ASN A 484 19.00 25.90 5.15
N TYR A 485 17.82 25.55 4.64
CA TYR A 485 16.53 26.10 5.08
C TYR A 485 15.72 25.09 5.89
N GLY A 486 15.25 25.50 7.07
CA GLY A 486 14.49 24.64 7.99
C GLY A 486 13.27 23.96 7.34
N THR A 487 12.58 24.63 6.42
CA THR A 487 11.44 24.07 5.66
C THR A 487 11.83 22.89 4.74
N ILE A 488 13.08 22.85 4.27
CA ILE A 488 13.62 21.74 3.47
C ILE A 488 14.19 20.66 4.37
N GLN A 489 14.86 21.04 5.46
CA GLN A 489 15.36 20.14 6.50
C GLN A 489 14.22 19.32 7.14
N GLU A 490 13.08 19.94 7.44
CA GLU A 490 11.89 19.24 7.94
C GLU A 490 11.36 18.23 6.92
N LYS A 491 11.24 18.61 5.64
CA LYS A 491 10.77 17.69 4.59
C LYS A 491 11.70 16.49 4.46
N LEU A 492 13.00 16.72 4.30
CA LEU A 492 14.00 15.64 4.19
C LEU A 492 14.02 14.75 5.44
N GLY A 493 13.95 15.33 6.65
CA GLY A 493 13.89 14.57 7.90
C GLY A 493 12.63 13.69 8.01
N ARG A 494 11.46 14.24 7.69
CA ARG A 494 10.19 13.51 7.65
C ARG A 494 10.19 12.40 6.59
N MET A 495 10.73 12.68 5.39
CA MET A 495 10.86 11.69 4.32
C MET A 495 11.72 10.51 4.77
N SER A 496 12.89 10.77 5.37
CA SER A 496 13.78 9.73 5.90
C SER A 496 13.12 8.90 7.01
N ILE A 497 12.36 9.52 7.92
CA ILE A 497 11.63 8.81 8.97
C ILE A 497 10.53 7.90 8.39
N LEU A 498 9.74 8.37 7.42
CA LEU A 498 8.68 7.57 6.80
C LEU A 498 9.23 6.37 6.00
N HIS A 499 10.34 6.58 5.29
CA HIS A 499 11.13 5.51 4.67
C HIS A 499 11.62 4.51 5.73
N TYR A 500 12.24 4.99 6.81
CA TYR A 500 12.76 4.15 7.90
C TYR A 500 11.68 3.28 8.55
N VAL A 501 10.53 3.85 8.88
CA VAL A 501 9.39 3.10 9.43
C VAL A 501 8.89 2.06 8.44
N THR A 502 8.71 2.41 7.16
CA THR A 502 8.18 1.51 6.12
C THR A 502 9.12 0.34 5.80
N GLN A 503 10.42 0.60 5.73
CA GLN A 503 11.44 -0.44 5.59
C GLN A 503 11.42 -1.38 6.80
N SER A 504 11.35 -0.82 8.01
CA SER A 504 11.32 -1.60 9.26
C SER A 504 10.08 -2.49 9.36
N LEU A 505 8.92 -2.00 8.91
CA LEU A 505 7.68 -2.78 8.78
C LEU A 505 7.85 -3.96 7.81
N ALA A 506 8.42 -3.72 6.62
CA ALA A 506 8.61 -4.75 5.61
C ALA A 506 9.50 -5.91 6.13
N TYR A 507 10.66 -5.55 6.68
CA TYR A 507 11.63 -6.52 7.22
C TYR A 507 11.15 -7.20 8.51
N MET A 508 10.40 -6.51 9.39
CA MET A 508 9.83 -7.16 10.58
C MET A 508 8.78 -8.21 10.19
N ILE A 509 7.91 -7.91 9.23
CA ILE A 509 6.86 -8.85 8.82
C ILE A 509 7.45 -10.02 8.04
N SER A 510 8.36 -9.79 7.09
CA SER A 510 9.05 -10.89 6.39
C SER A 510 9.89 -11.73 7.35
N GLY A 511 10.53 -11.10 8.33
CA GLY A 511 11.29 -11.77 9.39
C GLY A 511 10.42 -12.68 10.25
N ASN A 512 9.28 -12.17 10.72
CA ASN A 512 8.30 -12.95 11.47
C ASN A 512 7.73 -14.13 10.66
N MET A 513 7.50 -13.95 9.35
CA MET A 513 7.03 -15.00 8.46
C MET A 513 8.09 -16.10 8.26
N ASP A 514 9.36 -15.73 8.10
CA ASP A 514 10.48 -16.68 8.02
C ASP A 514 10.71 -17.41 9.36
N CYS A 515 10.46 -16.75 10.49
CA CYS A 515 10.36 -17.39 11.81
C CYS A 515 9.07 -18.23 12.03
N GLY A 516 8.27 -18.46 10.98
CA GLY A 516 7.10 -19.35 11.00
C GLY A 516 5.80 -18.74 11.52
N SER A 517 5.74 -17.43 11.77
CA SER A 517 4.51 -16.76 12.23
C SER A 517 3.36 -16.94 11.24
N GLN A 518 2.16 -17.20 11.78
CA GLN A 518 0.89 -17.25 11.05
C GLN A 518 -0.05 -16.09 11.43
N ASP A 519 0.22 -15.43 12.56
CA ASP A 519 -0.56 -14.32 13.10
C ASP A 519 0.14 -13.00 12.76
N TYR A 520 0.00 -12.54 11.51
CA TYR A 520 0.61 -11.28 11.02
C TYR A 520 -0.34 -10.46 10.10
N HIS A 521 -1.61 -10.84 10.00
CA HIS A 521 -2.54 -10.30 9.00
C HIS A 521 -2.95 -8.84 9.26
N LEU A 522 -2.96 -8.39 10.53
CA LEU A 522 -3.19 -6.98 10.85
C LEU A 522 -1.93 -6.16 10.58
N GLU A 523 -0.76 -6.65 11.01
CA GLU A 523 0.55 -6.06 10.75
C GLU A 523 0.79 -5.84 9.25
N ALA A 524 0.45 -6.82 8.41
CA ALA A 524 0.51 -6.75 6.96
C ALA A 524 -0.51 -5.78 6.34
N ALA A 525 -1.67 -5.57 6.96
CA ALA A 525 -2.61 -4.54 6.54
C ALA A 525 -2.13 -3.13 6.94
N ILE A 526 -1.52 -2.98 8.13
CA ILE A 526 -0.89 -1.73 8.57
C ILE A 526 0.27 -1.37 7.63
N SER A 527 1.19 -2.28 7.34
CA SER A 527 2.37 -1.98 6.50
C SER A 527 2.01 -1.61 5.07
N LYS A 528 1.03 -2.30 4.46
CA LYS A 528 0.44 -1.96 3.16
C LYS A 528 -0.08 -0.52 3.15
N CYS A 529 -0.92 -0.16 4.13
CA CYS A 529 -1.49 1.19 4.20
C CYS A 529 -0.43 2.25 4.48
N PHE A 530 0.37 2.04 5.52
CA PHE A 530 1.40 2.96 5.96
C PHE A 530 2.43 3.23 4.85
N GLY A 531 2.93 2.19 4.19
CA GLY A 531 3.91 2.33 3.11
C GLY A 531 3.36 3.03 1.88
N SER A 532 2.10 2.80 1.52
CA SER A 532 1.47 3.45 0.36
C SER A 532 1.04 4.89 0.62
N ASP A 533 0.52 5.20 1.82
CA ASP A 533 0.29 6.58 2.25
C ASP A 533 1.63 7.35 2.35
N SER A 534 2.69 6.71 2.89
CA SER A 534 4.03 7.30 3.04
C SER A 534 4.73 7.56 1.71
N ALA A 535 4.80 6.58 0.81
CA ALA A 535 5.52 6.73 -0.46
C ALA A 535 4.88 7.79 -1.35
N TRP A 536 3.55 7.90 -1.35
CA TRP A 536 2.82 9.00 -1.98
C TRP A 536 3.25 10.36 -1.43
N TRP A 537 3.29 10.52 -0.09
CA TRP A 537 3.72 11.78 0.53
C TRP A 537 5.19 12.11 0.25
N VAL A 538 6.09 11.12 0.32
CA VAL A 538 7.52 11.30 0.05
C VAL A 538 7.79 11.66 -1.41
N CYS A 539 7.06 11.08 -2.37
CA CYS A 539 7.17 11.45 -3.78
C CYS A 539 6.65 12.88 -4.03
N ASN A 540 5.50 13.22 -3.46
CA ASN A 540 4.95 14.58 -3.50
C ASN A 540 5.93 15.62 -2.94
N GLU A 541 6.59 15.33 -1.82
CA GLU A 541 7.55 16.24 -1.20
C GLU A 541 8.89 16.30 -1.95
N ALA A 542 9.33 15.21 -2.59
CA ALA A 542 10.46 15.27 -3.52
C ALA A 542 10.17 16.21 -4.71
N ILE A 543 8.96 16.12 -5.30
CA ILE A 543 8.50 17.06 -6.34
C ILE A 543 8.49 18.49 -5.79
N GLN A 544 7.97 18.70 -4.58
CA GLN A 544 7.90 20.02 -3.95
C GLN A 544 9.27 20.64 -3.65
N ILE A 545 10.29 19.83 -3.32
CA ILE A 545 11.68 20.26 -3.13
C ILE A 545 12.34 20.64 -4.47
N LEU A 546 12.06 19.91 -5.55
CA LEU A 546 12.53 20.25 -6.91
C LEU A 546 11.71 21.41 -7.54
N GLY A 547 10.59 21.80 -6.94
CA GLY A 547 9.72 22.87 -7.43
C GLY A 547 9.24 22.62 -8.85
N GLY A 548 9.32 23.66 -9.70
CA GLY A 548 8.93 23.55 -11.11
C GLY A 548 9.70 22.49 -11.91
N MET A 549 10.90 22.10 -11.48
CA MET A 549 11.64 21.01 -12.13
C MET A 549 11.02 19.64 -11.82
N GLY A 550 10.49 19.44 -10.61
CA GLY A 550 9.87 18.17 -10.19
C GLY A 550 8.59 17.83 -10.94
N PHE A 551 7.98 18.80 -11.62
CA PHE A 551 6.84 18.61 -12.52
C PHE A 551 7.25 18.16 -13.93
N MET A 552 8.54 18.24 -14.29
CA MET A 552 9.04 17.89 -15.62
C MET A 552 9.38 16.39 -15.70
N SER A 553 8.95 15.76 -16.80
CA SER A 553 9.09 14.31 -17.06
C SER A 553 10.53 13.81 -17.00
N GLU A 554 11.50 14.62 -17.44
CA GLU A 554 12.94 14.34 -17.39
C GLU A 554 13.45 13.99 -15.99
N THR A 555 12.82 14.49 -14.92
CA THR A 555 13.22 14.14 -13.54
C THR A 555 12.90 12.69 -13.16
N GLY A 556 11.92 12.07 -13.83
CA GLY A 556 11.32 10.78 -13.47
C GLY A 556 10.33 10.83 -12.30
N LEU A 557 10.26 11.92 -11.52
CA LEU A 557 9.40 11.99 -10.34
C LEU A 557 7.90 12.01 -10.69
N GLU A 558 7.51 12.69 -11.77
CA GLU A 558 6.09 12.70 -12.19
C GLU A 558 5.60 11.30 -12.56
N ARG A 559 6.46 10.47 -13.20
CA ARG A 559 6.17 9.06 -13.49
C ARG A 559 5.97 8.28 -12.18
N VAL A 560 6.91 8.39 -11.25
CA VAL A 560 6.80 7.69 -9.95
C VAL A 560 5.54 8.13 -9.18
N MET A 561 5.16 9.42 -9.24
CA MET A 561 3.92 9.92 -8.66
C MET A 561 2.67 9.33 -9.33
N ARG A 562 2.66 9.20 -10.66
CA ARG A 562 1.60 8.51 -11.41
C ARG A 562 1.52 7.02 -11.06
N ASP A 563 2.66 6.35 -10.96
CA ASP A 563 2.79 4.93 -10.62
C ASP A 563 2.27 4.66 -9.20
N LEU A 564 2.63 5.51 -8.24
CA LEU A 564 2.24 5.37 -6.83
C LEU A 564 0.73 5.48 -6.58
N ARG A 565 -0.04 6.16 -7.44
CA ARG A 565 -1.45 6.47 -7.15
C ARG A 565 -2.33 5.23 -6.97
N ILE A 566 -1.99 4.10 -7.58
CA ILE A 566 -2.75 2.84 -7.46
C ILE A 566 -2.51 2.12 -6.13
N PHE A 567 -1.39 2.38 -5.44
CA PHE A 567 -0.97 1.62 -4.27
C PHE A 567 -1.91 1.74 -3.06
N PRO A 568 -2.50 2.92 -2.77
CA PRO A 568 -3.59 3.03 -1.79
C PRO A 568 -4.91 2.34 -2.16
N ILE A 569 -5.07 1.84 -3.39
CA ILE A 569 -6.34 1.33 -3.96
C ILE A 569 -6.36 -0.20 -4.07
N PHE A 570 -5.40 -0.82 -4.76
CA PHE A 570 -5.36 -2.28 -4.94
C PHE A 570 -4.88 -3.04 -3.68
N GLU A 571 -4.83 -4.38 -3.70
CA GLU A 571 -4.49 -5.23 -2.53
C GLU A 571 -5.42 -5.04 -1.29
N GLY A 572 -6.59 -4.47 -1.54
CA GLY A 572 -7.50 -3.88 -0.55
C GLY A 572 -7.25 -2.38 -0.41
N THR A 573 -8.29 -1.55 -0.58
CA THR A 573 -8.15 -0.09 -0.42
C THR A 573 -7.71 0.23 1.00
N ASN A 574 -6.92 1.30 1.18
CA ASN A 574 -6.42 1.66 2.52
C ASN A 574 -7.58 1.95 3.50
N ASP A 575 -8.75 2.37 3.01
CA ASP A 575 -9.96 2.58 3.80
C ASP A 575 -10.56 1.27 4.31
N ILE A 576 -10.69 0.27 3.43
CA ILE A 576 -11.18 -1.08 3.79
C ILE A 576 -10.18 -1.79 4.70
N LEU A 577 -8.88 -1.61 4.48
CA LEU A 577 -7.83 -2.16 5.35
C LEU A 577 -7.78 -1.49 6.73
N ARG A 578 -8.05 -0.19 6.84
CA ARG A 578 -8.26 0.48 8.14
C ARG A 578 -9.48 -0.10 8.88
N LEU A 579 -10.61 -0.27 8.19
CA LEU A 579 -11.80 -0.91 8.77
C LEU A 579 -11.53 -2.37 9.20
N PHE A 580 -10.78 -3.14 8.41
CA PHE A 580 -10.34 -4.50 8.73
C PHE A 580 -9.47 -4.54 10.00
N VAL A 581 -8.44 -3.69 10.08
CA VAL A 581 -7.56 -3.59 11.27
C VAL A 581 -8.38 -3.26 12.52
N ALA A 582 -9.28 -2.29 12.44
CA ALA A 582 -10.15 -1.93 13.55
C ALA A 582 -11.10 -3.09 13.94
N LEU A 583 -11.85 -3.65 12.98
CA LEU A 583 -12.90 -4.62 13.27
C LEU A 583 -12.37 -5.99 13.72
N THR A 584 -11.30 -6.50 13.11
CA THR A 584 -10.72 -7.78 13.53
C THR A 584 -10.05 -7.68 14.92
N GLY A 585 -9.38 -6.56 15.21
CA GLY A 585 -8.85 -6.28 16.56
C GLY A 585 -9.97 -6.14 17.61
N ILE A 586 -11.03 -5.38 17.31
CA ILE A 586 -12.22 -5.24 18.17
C ILE A 586 -12.92 -6.59 18.38
N GLN A 587 -13.00 -7.44 17.35
CA GLN A 587 -13.57 -8.79 17.45
C GLN A 587 -12.74 -9.69 18.38
N TYR A 588 -11.40 -9.60 18.31
CA TYR A 588 -10.50 -10.35 19.17
C TYR A 588 -10.55 -9.86 20.64
N ALA A 589 -10.61 -8.56 20.90
CA ALA A 589 -10.86 -8.05 22.25
C ALA A 589 -12.25 -8.47 22.77
N GLY A 590 -13.27 -8.39 21.91
CA GLY A 590 -14.66 -8.73 22.22
C GLY A 590 -14.94 -10.22 22.44
N SER A 591 -14.09 -11.15 22.01
CA SER A 591 -14.18 -12.55 22.41
C SER A 591 -13.71 -12.75 23.86
N HIS A 592 -12.59 -12.14 24.24
CA HIS A 592 -12.04 -12.23 25.59
C HIS A 592 -12.93 -11.53 26.63
N LEU A 593 -13.54 -10.39 26.30
CA LEU A 593 -14.51 -9.72 27.17
C LEU A 593 -15.77 -10.56 27.43
N LYS A 594 -16.18 -11.46 26.51
CA LYS A 594 -17.31 -12.37 26.74
C LYS A 594 -16.98 -13.44 27.78
N GLU A 595 -15.75 -13.94 27.82
CA GLU A 595 -15.33 -14.90 28.83
C GLU A 595 -15.25 -14.24 30.22
N LEU A 596 -14.77 -13.00 30.30
CA LEU A 596 -14.90 -12.19 31.52
C LEU A 596 -16.37 -11.98 31.91
N GLN A 597 -17.26 -11.61 30.99
CA GLN A 597 -18.69 -11.45 31.28
C GLN A 597 -19.39 -12.76 31.72
N LYS A 598 -18.96 -13.93 31.22
CA LYS A 598 -19.40 -15.24 31.73
C LYS A 598 -18.90 -15.47 33.16
N ALA A 599 -17.63 -15.18 33.43
CA ALA A 599 -17.04 -15.29 34.76
C ALA A 599 -17.79 -14.41 35.78
N PHE A 600 -18.06 -13.14 35.43
CA PHE A 600 -18.87 -12.22 36.25
C PHE A 600 -20.32 -12.69 36.48
N LYS A 601 -20.90 -13.50 35.58
CA LYS A 601 -22.23 -14.11 35.78
C LYS A 601 -22.23 -15.31 36.72
N ASN A 602 -21.08 -15.99 36.87
CA ASN A 602 -20.88 -17.09 37.82
C ASN A 602 -19.80 -16.70 38.86
N PRO A 603 -20.05 -15.67 39.70
CA PRO A 603 -19.00 -15.03 40.49
C PRO A 603 -18.42 -15.93 41.60
N SER A 604 -19.21 -16.85 42.14
CA SER A 604 -18.76 -17.83 43.14
C SER A 604 -17.69 -18.79 42.60
N ALA A 605 -17.75 -19.12 41.31
CA ALA A 605 -16.79 -20.02 40.66
C ALA A 605 -15.56 -19.30 40.09
N ASN A 606 -15.59 -17.97 39.95
CA ASN A 606 -14.57 -17.17 39.26
C ASN A 606 -14.04 -16.00 40.12
N LEU A 607 -14.23 -16.06 41.44
CA LEU A 607 -14.00 -14.94 42.34
C LEU A 607 -12.57 -14.35 42.25
N GLY A 608 -11.55 -15.20 42.10
CA GLY A 608 -10.16 -14.76 41.93
C GLY A 608 -9.96 -13.92 40.67
N LEU A 609 -10.48 -14.36 39.52
CA LEU A 609 -10.40 -13.64 38.24
C LEU A 609 -11.12 -12.28 38.31
N ILE A 610 -12.28 -12.26 38.99
CA ILE A 610 -13.09 -11.05 39.21
C ILE A 610 -12.36 -10.04 40.08
N VAL A 611 -11.79 -10.49 41.21
CA VAL A 611 -11.05 -9.62 42.14
C VAL A 611 -9.78 -9.10 41.48
N GLU A 612 -9.02 -9.95 40.78
CA GLU A 612 -7.81 -9.55 40.07
C GLU A 612 -8.12 -8.48 39.00
N GLU A 613 -9.15 -8.70 38.18
CA GLU A 613 -9.55 -7.78 37.11
C GLU A 613 -10.16 -6.48 37.64
N ALA A 614 -10.94 -6.53 38.72
CA ALA A 614 -11.42 -5.34 39.42
C ALA A 614 -10.25 -4.53 40.03
N THR A 615 -9.25 -5.20 40.62
CA THR A 615 -8.04 -4.54 41.13
C THR A 615 -7.19 -3.94 40.01
N LYS A 616 -7.04 -4.61 38.86
CA LYS A 616 -6.39 -4.04 37.66
C LYS A 616 -7.12 -2.77 37.19
N ARG A 617 -8.45 -2.80 37.09
CA ARG A 617 -9.28 -1.65 36.68
C ARG A 617 -9.15 -0.49 37.65
N ALA A 618 -9.27 -0.73 38.95
CA ALA A 618 -9.14 0.31 39.98
C ALA A 618 -7.72 0.92 39.99
N THR A 619 -6.67 0.10 39.93
CA THR A 619 -5.28 0.62 39.96
C THR A 619 -4.91 1.41 38.70
N ARG A 620 -5.46 1.06 37.52
CA ARG A 620 -5.36 1.87 36.30
C ARG A 620 -6.14 3.18 36.41
N ALA A 621 -7.40 3.13 36.87
CA ALA A 621 -8.27 4.30 36.95
C ALA A 621 -7.78 5.38 37.95
N ILE A 622 -7.05 5.00 38.99
CA ILE A 622 -6.46 5.93 39.98
C ILE A 622 -5.03 6.34 39.58
N GLY A 623 -4.45 5.77 38.51
CA GLY A 623 -3.12 6.15 38.00
C GLY A 623 -1.93 5.79 38.91
N LEU A 624 -2.14 4.92 39.92
CA LEU A 624 -1.15 4.62 40.97
C LEU A 624 -0.05 3.65 40.54
N LYS A 625 -0.11 3.11 39.31
CA LYS A 625 0.98 2.39 38.67
C LYS A 625 1.22 2.99 37.29
N SER A 626 2.49 3.25 36.97
CA SER A 626 2.90 3.42 35.58
C SER A 626 2.51 2.17 34.77
N PRO A 627 2.11 2.31 33.49
CA PRO A 627 1.90 1.15 32.63
C PRO A 627 3.14 0.25 32.62
N PRO A 628 2.96 -1.09 32.51
CA PRO A 628 4.09 -1.98 32.27
C PRO A 628 4.81 -1.51 31.01
N THR A 629 6.11 -1.24 31.12
CA THR A 629 6.94 -0.76 30.02
C THR A 629 7.94 -1.82 29.63
N PHE A 630 8.19 -1.95 28.33
CA PHE A 630 9.24 -2.80 27.78
C PHE A 630 10.60 -2.10 27.69
N GLY A 631 10.82 -1.08 28.53
CA GLY A 631 12.08 -0.34 28.67
C GLY A 631 13.31 -1.21 28.97
N ASN A 632 13.11 -2.44 29.44
CA ASN A 632 14.14 -3.46 29.67
C ASN A 632 14.45 -4.34 28.44
N LEU A 633 13.62 -4.28 27.39
CA LEU A 633 13.79 -4.99 26.12
C LEU A 633 14.27 -4.06 24.98
N VAL A 634 14.41 -2.76 25.26
CA VAL A 634 15.01 -1.76 24.35
C VAL A 634 16.34 -1.26 24.89
N HIS A 635 17.15 -0.67 24.01
CA HIS A 635 18.40 -0.01 24.41
C HIS A 635 18.10 1.17 25.36
N PRO A 636 18.89 1.44 26.43
CA PRO A 636 18.55 2.46 27.43
C PRO A 636 18.28 3.88 26.88
N LYS A 637 18.92 4.29 25.77
CA LYS A 637 18.64 5.57 25.09
C LYS A 637 17.21 5.70 24.53
N LEU A 638 16.45 4.60 24.46
CA LEU A 638 15.07 4.51 23.94
C LEU A 638 14.02 4.29 25.03
N ALA A 639 14.41 4.22 26.31
CA ALA A 639 13.50 3.87 27.42
C ALA A 639 12.29 4.82 27.56
N GLU A 640 12.49 6.13 27.32
CA GLU A 640 11.40 7.11 27.31
C GLU A 640 10.42 6.88 26.14
N SER A 641 10.96 6.65 24.94
CA SER A 641 10.16 6.36 23.74
C SER A 641 9.38 5.04 23.86
N ALA A 642 9.96 4.02 24.51
CA ALA A 642 9.23 2.80 24.88
C ALA A 642 8.12 3.06 25.92
N ALA A 643 8.30 3.99 26.85
CA ALA A 643 7.24 4.42 27.76
C ALA A 643 6.10 5.17 27.05
N LEU A 644 6.39 5.99 26.03
CA LEU A 644 5.38 6.62 25.16
C LEU A 644 4.56 5.56 24.39
N CYS A 645 5.24 4.56 23.81
CA CYS A 645 4.58 3.42 23.17
C CYS A 645 3.70 2.63 24.16
N SER A 646 4.23 2.32 25.35
CA SER A 646 3.51 1.56 26.38
C SER A 646 2.27 2.29 26.91
N ARG A 647 2.34 3.60 27.11
CA ARG A 647 1.18 4.46 27.44
C ARG A 647 0.14 4.48 26.31
N SER A 648 0.58 4.46 25.06
CA SER A 648 -0.31 4.42 23.90
C SER A 648 -1.10 3.10 23.85
N VAL A 649 -0.45 1.97 24.15
CA VAL A 649 -1.10 0.64 24.28
C VAL A 649 -2.16 0.63 25.39
N GLU A 650 -1.85 1.20 26.56
CA GLU A 650 -2.81 1.28 27.67
C GLU A 650 -4.04 2.14 27.32
N ASN A 651 -3.81 3.36 26.82
CA ASN A 651 -4.87 4.27 26.39
C ASN A 651 -5.76 3.63 25.31
N PHE A 652 -5.16 2.88 24.39
CA PHE A 652 -5.87 2.18 23.33
C PHE A 652 -6.84 1.15 23.91
N GLY A 653 -6.38 0.27 24.80
CA GLY A 653 -7.21 -0.74 25.45
C GLY A 653 -8.41 -0.16 26.20
N GLN A 654 -8.20 0.94 26.94
CA GLN A 654 -9.27 1.63 27.67
C GLN A 654 -10.37 2.16 26.72
N VAL A 655 -9.99 2.69 25.55
CA VAL A 655 -10.93 3.18 24.54
C VAL A 655 -11.63 2.05 23.80
N ILE A 656 -10.95 0.92 23.52
CA ILE A 656 -11.59 -0.27 22.93
C ILE A 656 -12.64 -0.86 23.88
N GLU A 657 -12.32 -1.03 25.16
CA GLU A 657 -13.30 -1.51 26.15
C GLU A 657 -14.50 -0.55 26.24
N SER A 658 -14.25 0.75 26.37
CA SER A 658 -15.31 1.77 26.42
C SER A 658 -16.20 1.75 25.16
N SER A 659 -15.60 1.53 23.99
CA SER A 659 -16.33 1.45 22.72
C SER A 659 -17.14 0.16 22.60
N LEU A 660 -16.60 -0.98 23.03
CA LEU A 660 -17.32 -2.26 23.06
C LEU A 660 -18.49 -2.24 24.05
N ILE A 661 -18.36 -1.56 25.19
CA ILE A 661 -19.45 -1.33 26.15
C ILE A 661 -20.52 -0.42 25.52
N LYS A 662 -20.13 0.69 24.88
CA LYS A 662 -21.07 1.68 24.34
C LYS A 662 -21.85 1.20 23.11
N TYR A 663 -21.18 0.54 22.16
CA TYR A 663 -21.75 0.22 20.84
C TYR A 663 -22.06 -1.27 20.65
N GLY A 664 -21.46 -2.17 21.44
CA GLY A 664 -21.68 -3.61 21.34
C GLY A 664 -21.43 -4.14 19.92
N ARG A 665 -22.43 -4.80 19.32
CA ARG A 665 -22.37 -5.27 17.92
C ARG A 665 -22.49 -4.14 16.89
N GLY A 666 -23.08 -2.99 17.25
CA GLY A 666 -23.30 -1.85 16.34
C GLY A 666 -22.04 -1.08 15.95
N ILE A 667 -20.90 -1.36 16.61
CA ILE A 667 -19.61 -0.74 16.32
C ILE A 667 -19.14 -0.96 14.86
N VAL A 668 -19.70 -1.93 14.15
CA VAL A 668 -19.45 -2.21 12.73
C VAL A 668 -19.89 -1.07 11.80
N ASP A 669 -20.91 -0.31 12.17
CA ASP A 669 -21.45 0.79 11.37
C ASP A 669 -20.79 2.15 11.70
N GLU A 670 -20.05 2.22 12.82
CA GLU A 670 -19.40 3.43 13.36
C GLU A 670 -18.08 3.78 12.62
N GLN A 671 -18.10 3.81 11.29
CA GLN A 671 -16.90 3.96 10.44
C GLN A 671 -16.04 5.18 10.78
N PHE A 672 -16.63 6.31 11.20
CA PHE A 672 -15.86 7.49 11.61
C PHE A 672 -14.96 7.19 12.82
N ILE A 673 -15.44 6.37 13.77
CA ILE A 673 -14.72 5.94 14.97
C ILE A 673 -13.71 4.84 14.62
N LEU A 674 -14.13 3.83 13.84
CA LEU A 674 -13.25 2.74 13.38
C LEU A 674 -11.98 3.28 12.70
N ASN A 675 -12.10 4.34 11.89
CA ASN A 675 -10.95 4.99 11.25
C ASN A 675 -9.99 5.66 12.25
N ARG A 676 -10.46 6.23 13.37
CA ARG A 676 -9.56 6.78 14.42
C ARG A 676 -8.85 5.66 15.16
N ILE A 677 -9.59 4.60 15.48
CA ILE A 677 -9.05 3.39 16.11
C ILE A 677 -7.96 2.76 15.23
N ALA A 678 -8.19 2.65 13.92
CA ALA A 678 -7.20 2.15 12.96
C ALA A 678 -5.92 3.01 12.95
N GLN A 679 -6.05 4.34 12.83
CA GLN A 679 -4.88 5.23 12.81
C GLN A 679 -4.08 5.20 14.12
N ALA A 680 -4.76 5.15 15.28
CA ALA A 680 -4.07 4.96 16.56
C ALA A 680 -3.36 3.60 16.66
N ALA A 681 -3.86 2.55 15.99
CA ALA A 681 -3.20 1.26 15.91
C ALA A 681 -1.95 1.31 15.01
N PHE A 682 -2.01 2.04 13.89
CA PHE A 682 -0.88 2.25 12.99
C PHE A 682 0.26 2.99 13.71
N ASP A 683 -0.03 4.12 14.36
CA ASP A 683 0.94 4.87 15.17
C ASP A 683 1.54 4.00 16.29
N THR A 684 0.72 3.21 16.99
CA THR A 684 1.20 2.40 18.12
C THR A 684 2.06 1.20 17.69
N TYR A 685 1.70 0.50 16.61
CA TYR A 685 2.53 -0.60 16.08
C TYR A 685 3.84 -0.07 15.48
N THR A 686 3.79 1.00 14.69
CA THR A 686 5.02 1.57 14.08
C THR A 686 6.03 2.08 15.10
N MET A 687 5.59 2.61 16.25
CA MET A 687 6.49 2.91 17.37
C MET A 687 7.24 1.65 17.85
N ALA A 688 6.53 0.56 18.14
CA ALA A 688 7.15 -0.68 18.63
C ALA A 688 8.15 -1.26 17.60
N VAL A 689 7.81 -1.20 16.31
CA VAL A 689 8.67 -1.61 15.18
C VAL A 689 10.00 -0.86 15.16
N VAL A 690 9.98 0.49 15.19
CA VAL A 690 11.23 1.29 15.11
C VAL A 690 12.05 1.24 16.40
N LEU A 691 11.40 1.13 17.56
CA LEU A 691 12.08 0.96 18.85
C LEU A 691 12.92 -0.33 18.88
N SER A 692 12.39 -1.39 18.28
CA SER A 692 13.09 -2.66 18.16
C SER A 692 14.27 -2.58 17.19
N ARG A 693 14.08 -2.04 15.98
CA ARG A 693 15.17 -1.90 14.99
C ARG A 693 16.30 -1.02 15.53
N ALA A 694 15.98 0.16 16.06
CA ALA A 694 16.98 1.06 16.62
C ALA A 694 17.69 0.44 17.83
N THR A 695 17.00 -0.38 18.64
CA THR A 695 17.64 -1.18 19.70
C THR A 695 18.67 -2.16 19.12
N THR A 696 18.33 -2.94 18.10
CA THR A 696 19.28 -3.86 17.45
C THR A 696 20.47 -3.11 16.85
N SER A 697 20.23 -1.96 16.20
CA SER A 697 21.29 -1.11 15.62
C SER A 697 22.25 -0.56 16.69
N LEU A 698 21.71 -0.07 17.82
CA LEU A 698 22.50 0.43 18.97
C LEU A 698 23.28 -0.68 19.65
N ASN A 699 22.65 -1.83 19.93
CA ASN A 699 23.31 -2.98 20.55
C ASN A 699 24.45 -3.54 19.70
N LYS A 700 24.34 -3.45 18.36
CA LYS A 700 25.38 -3.85 17.40
C LYS A 700 26.40 -2.75 17.09
N ASN A 701 26.23 -1.54 17.63
CA ASN A 701 27.07 -0.36 17.36
C ASN A 701 27.23 -0.08 15.84
N LEU A 702 26.14 -0.20 15.06
CA LEU A 702 26.19 0.05 13.62
C LEU A 702 26.51 1.53 13.33
N PRO A 703 27.17 1.85 12.20
CA PRO A 703 27.49 3.25 11.85
C PRO A 703 26.27 4.18 11.77
N SER A 704 25.08 3.64 11.51
CA SER A 704 23.80 4.35 11.47
C SER A 704 23.12 4.54 12.83
N ALA A 705 23.60 3.90 13.91
CA ALA A 705 22.82 3.69 15.13
C ALA A 705 22.36 4.98 15.83
N GLU A 706 23.19 6.03 15.89
CA GLU A 706 22.79 7.32 16.46
C GLU A 706 21.81 8.09 15.56
N HIS A 707 21.81 7.86 14.25
CA HIS A 707 20.82 8.42 13.33
C HIS A 707 19.48 7.67 13.41
N GLU A 708 19.52 6.33 13.52
CA GLU A 708 18.36 5.48 13.77
C GLU A 708 17.71 5.80 15.13
N LEU A 709 18.52 6.08 16.16
CA LEU A 709 18.07 6.60 17.45
C LEU A 709 17.29 7.92 17.31
N LEU A 710 17.84 8.90 16.60
CA LEU A 710 17.18 10.19 16.36
C LEU A 710 15.84 10.01 15.64
N MET A 711 15.81 9.21 14.57
CA MET A 711 14.57 8.90 13.84
C MET A 711 13.52 8.20 14.72
N ALA A 712 13.93 7.20 15.51
CA ALA A 712 13.03 6.46 16.39
C ALA A 712 12.47 7.33 17.53
N GLN A 713 13.29 8.17 18.15
CA GLN A 713 12.86 9.13 19.18
C GLN A 713 11.88 10.16 18.62
N THR A 714 12.19 10.78 17.48
CA THR A 714 11.30 11.74 16.80
C THR A 714 9.98 11.10 16.39
N TRP A 715 10.02 9.90 15.80
CA TRP A 715 8.80 9.17 15.42
C TRP A 715 7.92 8.87 16.64
N CYS A 716 8.48 8.33 17.73
CA CYS A 716 7.69 7.98 18.91
C CYS A 716 7.06 9.21 19.60
N MET A 717 7.73 10.37 19.56
CA MET A 717 7.16 11.61 20.06
C MET A 717 5.94 12.05 19.24
N GLU A 718 6.03 12.10 17.90
CA GLU A 718 4.88 12.49 17.09
C GLU A 718 3.77 11.43 17.05
N ALA A 719 4.12 10.15 16.92
CA ALA A 719 3.16 9.05 16.81
C ALA A 719 2.34 8.85 18.08
N SER A 720 2.94 8.93 19.26
CA SER A 720 2.17 8.85 20.52
C SER A 720 1.20 10.02 20.69
N ASN A 721 1.57 11.24 20.25
CA ASN A 721 0.67 12.39 20.24
C ASN A 721 -0.49 12.22 19.23
N ARG A 722 -0.22 11.69 18.03
CA ARG A 722 -1.28 11.36 17.04
C ARG A 722 -2.20 10.23 17.53
N ALA A 723 -1.66 9.18 18.13
CA ALA A 723 -2.43 8.09 18.72
C ALA A 723 -3.36 8.61 19.83
N ALA A 724 -2.84 9.42 20.76
CA ALA A 724 -3.62 10.03 21.84
C ALA A 724 -4.76 10.91 21.31
N ASN A 725 -4.50 11.76 20.31
CA ASN A 725 -5.52 12.60 19.67
C ASN A 725 -6.62 11.77 18.98
N ASN A 726 -6.23 10.75 18.20
CA ASN A 726 -7.18 9.84 17.55
C ASN A 726 -8.06 9.10 18.58
N LEU A 727 -7.47 8.62 19.68
CA LEU A 727 -8.20 7.95 20.76
C LEU A 727 -9.16 8.90 21.50
N GLN A 728 -8.74 10.15 21.77
CA GLN A 728 -9.61 11.18 22.36
C GLN A 728 -10.81 11.52 21.46
N GLN A 729 -10.63 11.50 20.13
CA GLN A 729 -11.69 11.74 19.15
C GLN A 729 -12.79 10.66 19.14
N VAL A 730 -12.55 9.46 19.69
CA VAL A 730 -13.56 8.38 19.74
C VAL A 730 -14.71 8.69 20.71
N SER A 731 -14.43 9.39 21.81
CA SER A 731 -15.40 9.69 22.87
C SER A 731 -15.77 11.18 22.99
N SER A 732 -15.01 12.08 22.36
CA SER A 732 -15.25 13.53 22.38
C SER A 732 -16.59 13.93 21.76
N ALA A 733 -17.52 14.45 22.56
CA ALA A 733 -18.85 14.88 22.12
C ALA A 733 -18.81 15.85 20.92
N LYS A 734 -17.96 16.89 21.01
CA LYS A 734 -17.73 17.85 19.92
C LYS A 734 -17.27 17.19 18.61
N GLN A 735 -16.54 16.07 18.70
CA GLN A 735 -16.09 15.33 17.52
C GLN A 735 -17.20 14.45 16.93
N LEU A 736 -18.06 13.88 17.77
CA LEU A 736 -19.26 13.15 17.34
C LEU A 736 -20.27 14.09 16.66
N ASP A 737 -20.42 15.34 17.13
CA ASP A 737 -21.22 16.38 16.46
C ASP A 737 -20.68 16.70 15.06
N ILE A 738 -19.35 16.78 14.91
CA ILE A 738 -18.70 16.94 13.61
C ILE A 738 -19.00 15.74 12.69
N PHE A 739 -18.97 14.50 13.19
CA PHE A 739 -19.36 13.32 12.39
C PHE A 739 -20.83 13.34 11.98
N SER A 740 -21.73 13.76 12.88
CA SER A 740 -23.16 13.99 12.58
C SER A 740 -23.33 15.02 11.46
N ASN A 741 -22.57 16.11 11.48
CA ASN A 741 -22.65 17.16 10.48
C ASN A 741 -22.01 16.75 9.14
N LEU A 742 -20.89 16.02 9.14
CA LEU A 742 -20.30 15.43 7.93
C LEU A 742 -21.28 14.47 7.24
N SER A 743 -22.01 13.66 8.01
CA SER A 743 -23.06 12.78 7.48
C SER A 743 -24.20 13.57 6.80
N LYS A 744 -24.68 14.66 7.43
CA LYS A 744 -25.69 15.55 6.83
C LYS A 744 -25.19 16.25 5.56
N ILE A 745 -23.97 16.78 5.58
CA ILE A 745 -23.34 17.44 4.42
C ILE A 745 -23.20 16.46 3.25
N SER A 746 -22.71 15.25 3.53
CA SER A 746 -22.60 14.16 2.54
C SER A 746 -23.97 13.80 1.96
N LYS A 747 -25.01 13.65 2.80
CA LYS A 747 -26.37 13.41 2.32
C LYS A 747 -26.85 14.52 1.40
N ASN A 748 -26.71 15.79 1.78
CA ASN A 748 -27.17 16.92 0.95
C ASN A 748 -26.44 16.96 -0.41
N VAL A 749 -25.14 16.67 -0.44
CA VAL A 749 -24.34 16.55 -1.68
C VAL A 749 -24.85 15.41 -2.57
N CYS A 750 -25.16 14.25 -1.98
CA CYS A 750 -25.72 13.10 -2.72
C CYS A 750 -27.16 13.35 -3.21
N ASP A 751 -28.02 13.99 -2.41
CA ASP A 751 -29.40 14.31 -2.76
C ASP A 751 -29.48 15.31 -3.94
N VAL A 752 -28.45 16.17 -4.11
CA VAL A 752 -28.30 17.11 -5.23
C VAL A 752 -27.48 16.52 -6.40
N GLY A 753 -26.69 15.47 -6.15
CA GLY A 753 -25.76 14.89 -7.12
C GLY A 753 -24.47 15.70 -7.35
N GLY A 754 -24.12 16.63 -6.45
CA GLY A 754 -22.99 17.54 -6.63
C GLY A 754 -22.81 18.54 -5.50
N CYS A 755 -22.02 19.60 -5.74
CA CYS A 755 -21.87 20.70 -4.79
C CYS A 755 -23.22 21.41 -4.57
N VAL A 756 -23.66 21.50 -3.31
CA VAL A 756 -24.95 22.08 -2.92
C VAL A 756 -24.92 23.61 -2.99
N GLN A 757 -23.79 24.21 -2.64
CA GLN A 757 -23.58 25.64 -2.73
C GLN A 757 -23.22 26.05 -4.17
N LEU A 758 -23.88 27.10 -4.66
CA LEU A 758 -23.44 27.85 -5.83
C LEU A 758 -22.13 28.59 -5.52
N ASN A 759 -21.52 29.19 -6.54
CA ASN A 759 -20.46 30.17 -6.33
C ASN A 759 -21.02 31.45 -5.64
N PRO A 760 -20.17 32.32 -5.07
CA PRO A 760 -20.63 33.49 -4.29
C PRO A 760 -21.50 34.51 -5.03
N MET A 761 -21.62 34.45 -6.37
CA MET A 761 -22.52 35.31 -7.14
C MET A 761 -23.98 34.83 -7.13
N GLY A 762 -24.24 33.58 -6.73
CA GLY A 762 -25.59 33.01 -6.63
C GLY A 762 -26.22 32.54 -7.95
N PHE A 763 -25.42 32.41 -9.01
CA PHE A 763 -25.79 31.83 -10.32
C PHE A 763 -24.58 31.13 -10.95
#